data_AF-U1I437-F1
#
_entry.id   AF-U1I437-F1
#
_cell.length_a   1.000
_cell.length_b   1.000
_cell.length_c   1.000
_cell.angle_alpha   90.00
_cell.angle_beta   90.00
_cell.angle_gamma   90.00
#
_symmetry.space_group_name_H-M   'P 1'
#
loop_
_entity.id
_entity.type
_entity.pdbx_description
1 polymer ?
#
loop_
_entity_poly.entity_id
_entity_poly.type
_entity_poly.pdbx_seq_one_letter_code
_entity_poly.pdbx_strand_id
1 'polypeptide(L)'
;MASLHRPRSTSCHHEPLLHDFQGQEIDHERQDEEISSAKNDKKPEDGLEEQDNHIYPRWLASHSREGRYEKITPEEQDHHTSSFCSAETKSILPCYLDSLRLPEVKRHHSRSGREAFVMAVLSAASLFLILRILLVTLWPASLVDAVPKPQGDVPTAAADGYWLANIPRNGKVAYGDSSYKIFRNVKEYGAKGDGSTDDTVAINRAISEGARCGEGCDSSTVKPAIVYFPSGTYMVSAPIIQYYYTQFIGDPHNLPVIKATANFVGIAVLDTDPYIPGGNGRQWYTNQNNFFRQIRNFVVDITNQPLGLGAGIHWQVAQATSLQNIRFEMRKGGGSENKQQGIFMDNGSGGFMSDLVFNGGLFGAFLGNQQFTTRNLTFNDCQTAIFMNWNWLWTFKSVNINNCGIGLDMANRPDGNNQSVGSVLLLDSKFTATPTAIKTAFSENSIPNTGGTLVLENVDFTGAQVAVAGLTGNTVLAGGAVVDSWAQGSIYRPSAGTQRMAKRLPQAPAASEACSASAAPLVSSATAVTPLSSGGITAGGASTPSAGSASTFSSVVSPIAVSPLPSSGSVLSAPISPIPFANGTQSNVTAQACSEPPSPKARIRGQQGLTAPTKATSLLDNGKVFERSKPQYENVPISSFVSVKSKGAKGDGVTDDTAAIQNILNSATTDQIVYFDHGAYVITDTVNVPKNIKITGEIWPLIMASGPAFSDQNNPRPVFRVGAPGDRGAVEMTDLMFQTLGPAPGAIMMEWNVADSSQGSCALWDVHFRIGGTAGTRLQIDRCQKNENVTTTFKPECAGAFMLMHITQQATAYLENTWFWVADHELDLSSWPGYAINNQINVYNGRGILVESKGPVWMYGTSSEHSQLYNYQIANAQDIWMGSIQTETAYMQANPNALNGGFPPNEAYSDPDFATCTTDSCRKTWGLRVLDSNDVYMYGGGLYSFFENYNQVCLDTESCQENMVDIQCSDDVWLFGLSTKASVNMVTVNGQSQAIGLENDNVFCQTVALFQEP
;
A
#
# COMPACT_ATOMS: atom_id res chain seq x y z
N MET A 1 46.27 -1.58 -33.97
CA MET A 1 47.67 -1.94 -33.66
C MET A 1 47.65 -3.19 -32.80
N ALA A 2 48.43 -4.18 -33.18
CA ALA A 2 48.22 -5.59 -32.87
C ALA A 2 49.27 -6.19 -31.93
N SER A 3 48.97 -7.41 -31.44
CA SER A 3 49.85 -8.46 -30.88
C SER A 3 50.07 -8.44 -29.36
N LEU A 4 49.56 -9.38 -28.56
CA LEU A 4 49.92 -10.81 -28.37
C LEU A 4 51.40 -11.05 -28.03
N HIS A 5 51.69 -11.61 -26.84
CA HIS A 5 52.53 -12.82 -26.63
C HIS A 5 52.60 -13.29 -25.15
N ARG A 6 52.32 -14.58 -24.92
CA ARG A 6 52.86 -15.47 -23.86
C ARG A 6 53.93 -16.38 -24.49
N PRO A 7 54.86 -17.04 -23.76
CA PRO A 7 54.69 -18.44 -23.26
C PRO A 7 55.43 -18.80 -21.93
N ARG A 8 54.92 -19.72 -21.06
CA ARG A 8 55.35 -21.13 -20.69
C ARG A 8 56.85 -21.34 -20.34
N SER A 9 57.36 -22.20 -19.44
CA SER A 9 56.93 -23.22 -18.44
C SER A 9 58.19 -23.89 -17.78
N THR A 10 58.02 -24.75 -16.74
CA THR A 10 58.93 -25.76 -16.08
C THR A 10 59.70 -25.32 -14.82
N SER A 11 60.02 -26.13 -13.79
CA SER A 11 59.45 -27.27 -13.02
C SER A 11 60.50 -27.69 -11.94
N CYS A 12 60.08 -28.24 -10.78
CA CYS A 12 60.64 -29.42 -10.04
C CYS A 12 60.86 -29.32 -8.49
N HIS A 13 60.24 -30.30 -7.81
CA HIS A 13 60.59 -31.06 -6.57
C HIS A 13 60.59 -30.32 -5.21
N HIS A 14 60.07 -30.87 -4.08
CA HIS A 14 59.97 -32.25 -3.59
C HIS A 14 58.82 -32.40 -2.55
N GLU A 15 58.16 -33.56 -2.54
CA GLU A 15 57.33 -34.14 -1.45
C GLU A 15 58.23 -35.02 -0.53
N PRO A 16 57.84 -35.47 0.70
CA PRO A 16 56.75 -36.46 0.89
C PRO A 16 55.95 -36.49 2.24
N LEU A 17 54.70 -37.03 2.19
CA LEU A 17 54.06 -38.10 3.02
C LEU A 17 53.97 -37.95 4.57
N LEU A 18 53.01 -38.46 5.37
CA LEU A 18 51.80 -39.29 5.27
C LEU A 18 51.15 -39.39 6.69
N HIS A 19 49.83 -39.67 6.74
CA HIS A 19 49.06 -40.42 7.77
C HIS A 19 48.94 -39.87 9.23
N ASP A 20 47.94 -40.15 10.08
CA ASP A 20 46.53 -40.60 10.02
C ASP A 20 46.08 -40.88 11.48
N PHE A 21 44.77 -40.94 11.74
CA PHE A 21 44.05 -41.62 12.86
C PHE A 21 43.97 -41.09 14.32
N GLN A 22 42.69 -41.02 14.78
CA GLN A 22 42.09 -41.36 16.09
C GLN A 22 42.47 -40.54 17.35
N GLY A 23 41.59 -40.23 18.31
CA GLY A 23 40.20 -40.58 18.60
C GLY A 23 39.83 -40.18 20.05
N GLN A 24 38.52 -40.27 20.38
CA GLN A 24 37.87 -40.34 21.70
C GLN A 24 37.91 -39.10 22.64
N GLU A 25 36.79 -38.47 23.04
CA GLU A 25 35.57 -38.92 23.78
C GLU A 25 35.75 -38.83 25.31
N ILE A 26 34.64 -38.54 26.01
CA ILE A 26 34.37 -38.53 27.46
C ILE A 26 34.53 -37.16 28.15
N ASP A 27 33.72 -36.72 29.12
CA ASP A 27 32.28 -36.79 29.45
C ASP A 27 32.14 -36.02 30.78
N HIS A 28 30.93 -35.52 31.04
CA HIS A 28 30.32 -35.31 32.36
C HIS A 28 30.86 -34.29 33.42
N GLU A 29 29.92 -33.37 33.73
CA GLU A 29 29.31 -33.13 35.05
C GLU A 29 29.82 -32.04 36.02
N ARG A 30 28.91 -31.07 36.19
CA ARG A 30 28.23 -30.60 37.42
C ARG A 30 28.94 -29.68 38.42
N GLN A 31 28.14 -28.65 38.74
CA GLN A 31 27.89 -28.05 40.06
C GLN A 31 29.04 -27.26 40.68
N ASP A 32 28.84 -26.19 41.43
CA ASP A 32 27.70 -25.36 41.87
C ASP A 32 28.37 -24.12 42.51
N GLU A 33 27.65 -23.00 42.58
CA GLU A 33 27.76 -21.94 43.62
C GLU A 33 29.13 -21.24 43.85
N GLU A 34 29.28 -20.01 44.33
CA GLU A 34 28.53 -18.76 44.48
C GLU A 34 29.59 -17.81 45.13
N ILE A 35 29.38 -16.50 45.10
CA ILE A 35 29.97 -15.47 46.00
C ILE A 35 31.31 -14.79 45.63
N SER A 36 31.15 -13.56 45.11
CA SER A 36 31.79 -12.26 45.47
C SER A 36 33.30 -12.16 45.79
N SER A 37 34.01 -11.27 45.09
CA SER A 37 34.37 -9.92 45.58
C SER A 37 35.54 -9.26 44.81
N ALA A 38 35.27 -8.04 44.35
CA ALA A 38 36.10 -6.83 44.29
C ALA A 38 37.65 -6.86 44.15
N LYS A 39 38.09 -6.14 43.09
CA LYS A 39 39.16 -5.09 43.00
C LYS A 39 40.54 -5.40 42.36
N ASN A 40 40.73 -4.63 41.27
CA ASN A 40 41.87 -3.78 40.88
C ASN A 40 43.03 -4.28 40.00
N ASP A 41 43.10 -3.58 38.86
CA ASP A 41 44.27 -3.00 38.17
C ASP A 41 45.28 -3.93 37.46
N LYS A 42 45.20 -3.96 36.12
CA LYS A 42 46.19 -3.34 35.20
C LYS A 42 45.83 -3.57 33.72
N LYS A 43 45.80 -2.48 32.95
CA LYS A 43 45.93 -2.43 31.48
C LYS A 43 47.23 -3.13 31.01
N PRO A 44 47.27 -3.68 29.78
CA PRO A 44 47.72 -2.89 28.63
C PRO A 44 46.88 -3.06 27.35
N GLU A 45 47.12 -2.11 26.45
CA GLU A 45 46.63 -1.91 25.08
C GLU A 45 46.88 -3.12 24.17
N ASP A 46 45.91 -3.50 23.34
CA ASP A 46 45.88 -3.19 21.89
C ASP A 46 44.80 -4.01 21.14
N GLY A 47 44.08 -3.30 20.26
CA GLY A 47 43.54 -3.78 18.98
C GLY A 47 42.54 -4.94 18.97
N LEU A 48 41.28 -4.63 18.63
CA LEU A 48 40.64 -5.06 17.38
C LEU A 48 39.27 -4.38 17.26
N GLU A 49 39.13 -3.60 16.19
CA GLU A 49 37.89 -3.02 15.69
C GLU A 49 36.92 -4.12 15.25
N GLU A 50 35.66 -4.02 15.64
CA GLU A 50 34.56 -4.64 14.91
C GLU A 50 33.51 -3.56 14.62
N GLN A 51 33.29 -3.32 13.33
CA GLN A 51 32.46 -2.24 12.79
C GLN A 51 30.99 -2.64 12.80
N ASP A 52 30.22 -2.11 13.74
CA ASP A 52 28.76 -2.03 13.62
C ASP A 52 28.38 -0.95 12.61
N ASN A 53 28.19 -1.34 11.34
CA ASN A 53 27.67 -0.49 10.29
C ASN A 53 26.13 -0.40 10.36
N HIS A 54 25.62 0.38 11.31
CA HIS A 54 24.27 0.95 11.21
C HIS A 54 24.36 2.30 10.49
N ILE A 55 24.13 2.33 9.18
CA ILE A 55 24.01 3.58 8.44
C ILE A 55 22.61 4.16 8.70
N TYR A 56 22.51 4.97 9.75
CA TYR A 56 21.53 6.03 9.86
C TYR A 56 22.01 7.22 9.02
N PRO A 57 21.18 7.84 8.15
CA PRO A 57 21.48 9.20 7.72
C PRO A 57 21.36 10.11 8.95
N ARG A 58 22.51 10.58 9.47
CA ARG A 58 22.57 11.70 10.41
C ARG A 58 22.09 12.98 9.70
N TRP A 59 20.79 13.19 9.66
CA TRP A 59 20.18 14.48 9.33
C TRP A 59 18.93 14.67 10.17
N LEU A 60 19.12 15.00 11.45
CA LEU A 60 18.15 15.72 12.32
C LEU A 60 18.78 15.96 13.71
N ALA A 61 19.74 16.87 13.78
CA ALA A 61 20.13 17.51 15.04
C ALA A 61 20.80 18.86 14.75
N SER A 62 20.02 19.90 14.46
CA SER A 62 20.45 21.29 14.66
C SER A 62 19.35 22.32 14.40
N HIS A 63 18.23 22.27 15.14
CA HIS A 63 17.38 23.46 15.30
C HIS A 63 16.85 23.60 16.73
N SER A 64 17.76 23.68 17.69
CA SER A 64 17.53 24.44 18.93
C SER A 64 18.61 25.51 19.03
N ARG A 65 18.30 26.74 18.58
CA ARG A 65 19.16 27.90 18.85
C ARG A 65 18.93 28.32 20.30
N GLU A 66 19.85 27.97 21.19
CA GLU A 66 19.97 28.63 22.49
C GLU A 66 20.60 30.02 22.31
N GLY A 67 19.96 30.99 22.96
CA GLY A 67 20.50 32.32 23.17
C GLY A 67 21.71 32.28 24.09
N ARG A 68 22.64 33.20 23.85
CA ARG A 68 23.78 33.51 24.70
C ARG A 68 23.32 33.77 26.14
N TYR A 69 23.80 32.99 27.09
CA TYR A 69 24.09 33.45 28.45
C TYR A 69 25.38 32.80 28.98
N GLU A 70 26.16 33.60 29.69
CA GLU A 70 27.51 33.34 30.13
C GLU A 70 27.61 32.26 31.22
N LYS A 71 28.78 31.58 31.22
CA LYS A 71 29.23 30.62 32.23
C LYS A 71 29.15 31.17 33.66
N ILE A 72 28.48 30.46 34.56
CA ILE A 72 28.85 30.38 35.98
C ILE A 72 28.74 28.90 36.41
N THR A 73 29.80 28.38 37.01
CA THR A 73 29.98 27.01 37.52
C THR A 73 29.28 26.77 38.87
N PRO A 74 29.09 25.49 39.29
CA PRO A 74 28.11 25.08 40.29
C PRO A 74 28.71 24.79 41.68
N GLU A 75 27.90 24.92 42.73
CA GLU A 75 28.13 24.34 44.07
C GLU A 75 26.76 23.99 44.69
N GLU A 76 26.54 22.69 44.93
CA GLU A 76 26.38 22.05 46.27
C GLU A 76 24.92 22.05 46.74
N GLN A 77 24.22 20.91 46.67
CA GLN A 77 24.23 19.74 47.57
C GLN A 77 23.07 19.76 48.59
N ASP A 78 22.36 18.64 48.58
CA ASP A 78 21.77 17.94 49.71
C ASP A 78 20.36 18.26 50.26
N HIS A 79 19.53 17.21 50.12
CA HIS A 79 18.69 16.56 51.12
C HIS A 79 17.54 17.33 51.82
N HIS A 80 16.28 16.95 51.54
CA HIS A 80 15.51 16.01 52.36
C HIS A 80 14.01 15.91 51.95
N THR A 81 13.60 14.66 51.73
CA THR A 81 12.34 13.96 52.03
C THR A 81 11.10 14.67 52.62
N SER A 82 9.96 14.37 51.97
CA SER A 82 8.67 13.87 52.50
C SER A 82 7.62 14.78 53.18
N SER A 83 6.50 14.94 52.44
CA SER A 83 5.12 14.53 52.79
C SER A 83 4.16 15.44 53.60
N PHE A 84 2.89 15.36 53.16
CA PHE A 84 1.59 15.55 53.84
C PHE A 84 0.89 16.93 53.94
N CYS A 85 -0.24 16.98 53.20
CA CYS A 85 -1.61 17.42 53.54
C CYS A 85 -1.94 18.74 54.26
N SER A 86 -2.69 19.56 53.49
CA SER A 86 -4.02 20.15 53.77
C SER A 86 -4.20 21.30 54.78
N ALA A 87 -5.09 22.20 54.34
CA ALA A 87 -6.12 22.94 55.08
C ALA A 87 -5.97 24.48 55.16
N GLU A 88 -6.87 25.13 54.42
CA GLU A 88 -7.77 26.26 54.79
C GLU A 88 -7.22 27.52 55.47
N THR A 89 -7.49 28.68 54.84
CA THR A 89 -8.46 29.74 55.29
C THR A 89 -8.32 30.97 54.36
N LYS A 90 -9.31 31.30 53.52
CA LYS A 90 -10.45 32.25 53.70
C LYS A 90 -10.11 33.71 54.03
N SER A 91 -10.51 34.63 53.13
CA SER A 91 -11.14 35.97 53.33
C SER A 91 -10.56 37.04 52.40
N ILE A 92 -11.24 38.05 51.84
CA ILE A 92 -12.63 38.54 51.78
C ILE A 92 -12.69 39.49 50.55
N LEU A 93 -13.85 39.56 49.90
CA LEU A 93 -14.41 40.51 48.89
C LEU A 93 -14.10 42.03 49.13
N PRO A 94 -14.57 43.02 48.32
CA PRO A 94 -15.05 43.06 46.92
C PRO A 94 -14.77 44.40 46.11
N CYS A 95 -15.28 44.44 44.86
CA CYS A 95 -16.12 45.51 44.26
C CYS A 95 -15.55 46.70 43.42
N TYR A 96 -16.25 46.90 42.26
CA TYR A 96 -16.50 48.11 41.43
C TYR A 96 -15.37 48.65 40.53
N LEU A 97 -15.59 49.34 39.39
CA LEU A 97 -16.57 49.42 38.28
C LEU A 97 -16.11 50.64 37.42
N ASP A 98 -16.40 50.60 36.13
CA ASP A 98 -16.66 51.74 35.21
C ASP A 98 -15.56 52.69 34.64
N SER A 99 -15.31 52.50 33.33
CA SER A 99 -15.73 53.39 32.21
C SER A 99 -14.87 54.57 31.67
N LEU A 100 -14.91 54.69 30.32
CA LEU A 100 -14.91 55.88 29.41
C LEU A 100 -13.63 56.39 28.66
N ARG A 101 -13.70 56.19 27.31
CA ARG A 101 -13.61 57.12 26.13
C ARG A 101 -12.35 57.95 25.73
N LEU A 102 -11.97 57.75 24.44
CA LEU A 102 -11.63 58.66 23.29
C LEU A 102 -10.38 59.58 23.34
N PRO A 103 -9.68 59.86 22.19
CA PRO A 103 -10.10 60.89 21.18
C PRO A 103 -9.70 60.71 19.68
N GLU A 104 -10.28 61.57 18.81
CA GLU A 104 -10.07 61.80 17.35
C GLU A 104 -8.98 62.86 17.02
N VAL A 105 -8.44 62.88 15.77
CA VAL A 105 -7.92 64.09 15.06
C VAL A 105 -8.18 64.06 13.51
N LYS A 106 -8.39 65.27 12.95
CA LYS A 106 -8.93 65.80 11.67
C LYS A 106 -8.02 65.83 10.40
N ARG A 107 -8.64 66.08 9.21
CA ARG A 107 -8.52 67.29 8.30
C ARG A 107 -9.30 67.12 6.95
N HIS A 108 -10.31 67.96 6.61
CA HIS A 108 -10.38 69.14 5.68
C HIS A 108 -10.23 68.85 4.16
N HIS A 109 -10.89 69.47 3.15
CA HIS A 109 -12.07 70.37 2.94
C HIS A 109 -12.19 70.64 1.39
N SER A 110 -13.40 70.85 0.81
CA SER A 110 -13.72 71.71 -0.40
C SER A 110 -14.98 71.20 -1.18
N ARG A 111 -16.17 71.84 -1.07
CA ARG A 111 -16.91 72.74 -2.05
C ARG A 111 -17.31 72.10 -3.40
N SER A 112 -18.48 72.29 -4.04
CA SER A 112 -19.73 73.07 -3.93
C SER A 112 -20.77 72.52 -4.94
N GLY A 113 -22.09 72.44 -4.64
CA GLY A 113 -23.27 73.09 -5.28
C GLY A 113 -23.26 73.39 -6.80
N ARG A 114 -24.34 73.44 -7.61
CA ARG A 114 -25.79 73.04 -7.65
C ARG A 114 -26.36 73.70 -8.96
N GLU A 115 -27.35 73.08 -9.64
CA GLU A 115 -28.33 73.70 -10.59
C GLU A 115 -27.80 74.22 -11.97
N ALA A 116 -28.49 74.23 -13.12
CA ALA A 116 -29.73 73.67 -13.69
C ALA A 116 -29.78 74.01 -15.22
N PHE A 117 -30.78 73.46 -15.95
CA PHE A 117 -31.24 73.77 -17.34
C PHE A 117 -30.38 73.27 -18.53
N VAL A 118 -30.88 72.82 -19.70
CA VAL A 118 -32.17 72.36 -20.27
C VAL A 118 -31.87 71.91 -21.72
N MET A 119 -32.78 71.13 -22.33
CA MET A 119 -32.90 70.73 -23.75
C MET A 119 -32.18 69.46 -24.21
N ALA A 120 -33.04 68.51 -24.58
CA ALA A 120 -32.77 67.23 -25.20
C ALA A 120 -32.31 67.36 -26.65
N VAL A 121 -31.30 66.57 -27.02
CA VAL A 121 -31.10 66.04 -28.37
C VAL A 121 -30.70 64.58 -28.22
N LEU A 122 -31.63 63.68 -28.54
CA LEU A 122 -31.40 62.24 -28.62
C LEU A 122 -30.42 61.95 -29.76
N SER A 123 -29.24 61.42 -29.42
CA SER A 123 -28.31 60.81 -30.37
C SER A 123 -28.04 59.36 -29.97
N ALA A 124 -27.69 58.54 -30.96
CA ALA A 124 -27.77 57.08 -31.04
C ALA A 124 -27.00 56.25 -29.99
N ALA A 125 -26.49 56.85 -28.91
CA ALA A 125 -25.83 56.16 -27.81
C ALA A 125 -26.81 55.58 -26.76
N SER A 126 -28.06 56.06 -26.72
CA SER A 126 -29.07 55.60 -25.75
C SER A 126 -29.81 54.33 -26.17
N LEU A 127 -29.71 53.91 -27.44
CA LEU A 127 -30.31 52.65 -27.92
C LEU A 127 -29.43 51.43 -27.61
N PHE A 128 -28.11 51.62 -27.45
CA PHE A 128 -27.17 50.54 -27.10
C PHE A 128 -27.10 50.23 -25.60
N LEU A 129 -27.56 51.14 -24.74
CA LEU A 129 -27.60 50.90 -23.29
C LEU A 129 -28.90 50.21 -22.85
N ILE A 130 -30.02 50.43 -23.56
CA ILE A 130 -31.29 49.75 -23.28
C ILE A 130 -31.32 48.35 -23.92
N LEU A 131 -30.68 48.14 -25.08
CA LEU A 131 -30.53 46.80 -25.66
C LEU A 131 -29.56 45.91 -24.86
N ARG A 132 -28.63 46.49 -24.08
CA ARG A 132 -27.77 45.73 -23.14
C ARG A 132 -28.43 45.41 -21.80
N ILE A 133 -29.52 46.07 -21.44
CA ILE A 133 -30.27 45.79 -20.20
C ILE A 133 -31.45 44.83 -20.48
N LEU A 134 -31.90 44.69 -21.74
CA LEU A 134 -32.99 43.78 -22.14
C LEU A 134 -32.56 42.48 -22.86
N LEU A 135 -31.26 42.27 -23.13
CA LEU A 135 -30.71 41.01 -23.66
C LEU A 135 -30.06 40.12 -22.59
N VAL A 136 -30.18 40.46 -21.31
CA VAL A 136 -29.64 39.68 -20.18
C VAL A 136 -30.67 38.72 -19.56
N THR A 137 -31.90 38.63 -20.10
CA THR A 137 -32.96 37.78 -19.51
C THR A 137 -33.29 36.49 -20.28
N LEU A 138 -32.58 36.14 -21.36
CA LEU A 138 -32.87 34.91 -22.11
C LEU A 138 -31.62 34.24 -22.72
N TRP A 139 -30.79 33.59 -21.90
CA TRP A 139 -30.14 32.30 -22.21
C TRP A 139 -29.46 31.68 -20.97
N PRO A 140 -29.35 30.34 -20.88
CA PRO A 140 -29.17 29.63 -19.62
C PRO A 140 -27.72 29.70 -19.15
N ALA A 141 -27.51 30.17 -17.92
CA ALA A 141 -26.26 30.01 -17.20
C ALA A 141 -26.21 28.60 -16.61
N SER A 142 -25.32 27.76 -17.14
CA SER A 142 -24.88 26.53 -16.50
C SER A 142 -23.40 26.66 -16.17
N LEU A 143 -23.06 27.46 -15.16
CA LEU A 143 -21.75 27.49 -14.50
C LEU A 143 -21.90 27.98 -13.05
N VAL A 144 -21.70 27.03 -12.13
CA VAL A 144 -21.13 27.14 -10.77
C VAL A 144 -21.81 28.07 -9.76
N ASP A 145 -22.80 27.52 -9.06
CA ASP A 145 -22.90 27.64 -7.61
C ASP A 145 -23.07 26.20 -7.07
N ALA A 146 -22.04 25.67 -6.41
CA ALA A 146 -22.23 24.50 -5.56
C ALA A 146 -22.91 24.95 -4.26
N VAL A 147 -24.20 25.26 -4.37
CA VAL A 147 -25.11 25.22 -3.22
C VAL A 147 -25.01 23.81 -2.63
N PRO A 148 -24.89 23.62 -1.31
CA PRO A 148 -24.98 22.30 -0.72
C PRO A 148 -26.26 21.65 -1.26
N LYS A 149 -26.09 20.52 -1.96
CA LYS A 149 -27.20 19.69 -2.41
C LYS A 149 -28.13 19.56 -1.19
N PRO A 150 -29.43 19.90 -1.27
CA PRO A 150 -30.37 19.39 -0.30
C PRO A 150 -30.13 17.89 -0.28
N GLN A 151 -29.81 17.33 0.89
CA GLN A 151 -29.89 15.90 1.07
C GLN A 151 -31.27 15.50 0.55
N GLY A 152 -31.32 14.85 -0.62
CA GLY A 152 -32.51 14.16 -1.06
C GLY A 152 -32.84 13.21 0.07
N ASP A 153 -34.08 13.29 0.56
CA ASP A 153 -34.65 12.59 1.72
C ASP A 153 -33.62 11.73 2.45
N VAL A 154 -32.97 12.34 3.46
CA VAL A 154 -32.13 11.62 4.43
C VAL A 154 -32.95 10.40 4.85
N PRO A 155 -32.50 9.16 4.56
CA PRO A 155 -33.04 8.01 5.27
C PRO A 155 -32.84 8.38 6.73
N THR A 156 -33.94 8.58 7.46
CA THR A 156 -33.92 8.85 8.89
C THR A 156 -32.80 8.03 9.50
N ALA A 157 -31.79 8.71 10.08
CA ALA A 157 -30.68 8.05 10.75
C ALA A 157 -31.24 6.86 11.50
N ALA A 158 -30.67 5.67 11.28
CA ALA A 158 -31.15 4.47 11.96
C ALA A 158 -31.34 4.83 13.43
N ALA A 159 -32.52 4.54 13.98
CA ALA A 159 -32.90 4.96 15.34
C ALA A 159 -31.89 4.51 16.41
N ASP A 160 -30.98 3.59 16.05
CA ASP A 160 -29.99 2.90 16.87
C ASP A 160 -28.54 3.46 16.74
N GLY A 161 -28.31 4.55 15.99
CA GLY A 161 -26.98 5.17 15.84
C GLY A 161 -26.03 4.43 14.87
N TYR A 162 -24.72 4.76 14.89
CA TYR A 162 -23.73 4.06 14.05
C TYR A 162 -23.58 2.60 14.46
N TRP A 163 -23.66 1.67 13.49
CA TRP A 163 -23.71 0.23 13.77
C TRP A 163 -22.52 -0.26 14.59
N LEU A 164 -21.32 0.28 14.33
CA LEU A 164 -20.11 -0.08 15.05
C LEU A 164 -20.14 0.36 16.50
N ALA A 165 -21.04 1.23 16.95
CA ALA A 165 -21.15 1.54 18.38
C ALA A 165 -21.73 0.35 19.17
N ASN A 166 -22.67 -0.37 18.54
CA ASN A 166 -23.64 -1.22 19.22
C ASN A 166 -23.66 -2.68 18.76
N ILE A 167 -22.92 -3.03 17.70
CA ILE A 167 -22.79 -4.41 17.25
C ILE A 167 -22.25 -5.31 18.38
N PRO A 168 -22.83 -6.52 18.60
CA PRO A 168 -22.35 -7.43 19.63
C PRO A 168 -20.86 -7.75 19.51
N ARG A 169 -20.13 -7.74 20.64
CA ARG A 169 -18.69 -8.00 20.68
C ARG A 169 -18.38 -9.47 20.92
N ASN A 170 -18.25 -10.22 19.83
CA ASN A 170 -17.84 -11.63 19.87
C ASN A 170 -16.39 -11.86 19.41
N GLY A 171 -15.69 -10.80 19.01
CA GLY A 171 -14.28 -10.85 18.63
C GLY A 171 -13.38 -11.40 19.73
N LYS A 172 -12.38 -12.20 19.34
CA LYS A 172 -11.37 -12.77 20.25
C LYS A 172 -10.03 -12.85 19.52
N VAL A 173 -8.93 -12.61 20.24
CA VAL A 173 -7.59 -12.84 19.73
C VAL A 173 -7.29 -14.34 19.81
N ALA A 174 -7.09 -15.00 18.65
CA ALA A 174 -6.90 -16.44 18.59
C ALA A 174 -5.54 -16.91 19.12
N TYR A 175 -4.48 -16.16 18.85
CA TYR A 175 -3.09 -16.51 19.20
C TYR A 175 -2.52 -15.67 20.35
N GLY A 176 -3.39 -15.16 21.21
CA GLY A 176 -3.04 -14.33 22.37
C GLY A 176 -3.93 -14.64 23.56
N ASP A 177 -4.12 -13.65 24.44
CA ASP A 177 -5.04 -13.79 25.57
C ASP A 177 -6.50 -13.79 25.08
N SER A 178 -7.20 -14.91 25.26
CA SER A 178 -8.60 -15.06 24.85
C SER A 178 -9.59 -14.15 25.61
N SER A 179 -9.19 -13.58 26.75
CA SER A 179 -9.96 -12.61 27.54
C SER A 179 -9.72 -11.15 27.12
N TYR A 180 -8.80 -10.94 26.18
CA TYR A 180 -8.40 -9.62 25.72
C TYR A 180 -9.56 -8.84 25.07
N LYS A 181 -9.80 -7.62 25.56
CA LYS A 181 -10.84 -6.73 25.03
C LYS A 181 -10.33 -6.00 23.79
N ILE A 182 -10.97 -6.20 22.63
CA ILE A 182 -10.55 -5.60 21.35
C ILE A 182 -11.22 -4.24 21.11
N PHE A 183 -12.52 -4.14 21.35
CA PHE A 183 -13.27 -2.91 21.19
C PHE A 183 -13.30 -2.11 22.49
N ARG A 184 -12.92 -0.83 22.44
CA ARG A 184 -12.97 0.10 23.57
C ARG A 184 -13.74 1.35 23.19
N ASN A 185 -14.83 1.65 23.89
CA ASN A 185 -15.50 2.94 23.79
C ASN A 185 -14.91 3.89 24.82
N VAL A 186 -14.32 5.01 24.39
CA VAL A 186 -13.62 5.95 25.29
C VAL A 186 -14.48 6.46 26.46
N LYS A 187 -15.81 6.53 26.29
CA LYS A 187 -16.72 6.95 27.38
C LYS A 187 -16.83 5.93 28.51
N GLU A 188 -16.63 4.64 28.24
CA GLU A 188 -16.53 3.59 29.27
C GLU A 188 -15.28 3.77 30.15
N TYR A 189 -14.26 4.45 29.62
CA TYR A 189 -13.03 4.79 30.33
C TYR A 189 -13.09 6.17 30.96
N GLY A 190 -14.28 6.77 31.04
CA GLY A 190 -14.51 8.02 31.77
C GLY A 190 -14.39 9.29 30.93
N ALA A 191 -14.09 9.19 29.63
CA ALA A 191 -14.10 10.35 28.75
C ALA A 191 -15.51 10.94 28.70
N LYS A 192 -15.63 12.26 28.78
CA LYS A 192 -16.92 12.96 28.81
C LYS A 192 -17.35 13.39 27.42
N GLY A 193 -16.42 13.86 26.60
CA GLY A 193 -16.74 14.43 25.30
C GLY A 193 -17.64 15.67 25.40
N ASP A 194 -17.53 16.44 26.49
CA ASP A 194 -18.41 17.57 26.82
C ASP A 194 -17.82 18.94 26.42
N GLY A 195 -16.61 18.98 25.87
CA GLY A 195 -15.91 20.20 25.44
C GLY A 195 -15.26 21.01 26.57
N SER A 196 -15.22 20.47 27.79
CA SER A 196 -14.68 21.16 28.98
C SER A 196 -13.79 20.26 29.85
N THR A 197 -14.17 19.00 30.04
CA THR A 197 -13.41 18.01 30.79
C THR A 197 -12.20 17.57 29.98
N ASP A 198 -11.02 17.55 30.60
CA ASP A 198 -9.83 16.96 29.99
C ASP A 198 -9.95 15.44 29.94
N ASP A 199 -10.08 14.91 28.73
CA ASP A 199 -10.31 13.50 28.44
C ASP A 199 -9.02 12.74 28.09
N THR A 200 -7.85 13.40 28.12
CA THR A 200 -6.57 12.80 27.73
C THR A 200 -6.30 11.48 28.46
N VAL A 201 -6.44 11.47 29.79
CA VAL A 201 -6.15 10.29 30.60
C VAL A 201 -7.14 9.16 30.32
N ALA A 202 -8.43 9.48 30.16
CA ALA A 202 -9.46 8.49 29.87
C ALA A 202 -9.24 7.83 28.50
N ILE A 203 -8.91 8.62 27.49
CA ILE A 203 -8.65 8.13 26.13
C ILE A 203 -7.38 7.27 26.12
N ASN A 204 -6.26 7.75 26.67
CA ASN A 204 -5.02 6.96 26.73
C ASN A 204 -5.16 5.67 27.56
N ARG A 205 -6.06 5.66 28.56
CA ARG A 205 -6.41 4.44 29.29
C ARG A 205 -7.18 3.44 28.41
N ALA A 206 -8.14 3.91 27.61
CA ALA A 206 -8.85 3.06 26.64
C ALA A 206 -7.90 2.44 25.62
N ILE A 207 -6.86 3.19 25.23
CA ILE A 207 -5.86 2.74 24.25
C ILE A 207 -4.92 1.70 24.82
N SER A 208 -4.45 1.89 26.07
CA SER A 208 -3.37 1.09 26.66
C SER A 208 -3.84 -0.15 27.44
N GLU A 209 -5.13 -0.25 27.77
CA GLU A 209 -5.67 -1.41 28.50
C GLU A 209 -5.36 -2.75 27.79
N GLY A 210 -4.93 -3.73 28.59
CA GLY A 210 -4.63 -5.08 28.13
C GLY A 210 -3.15 -5.32 27.82
N ALA A 211 -2.23 -4.58 28.49
CA ALA A 211 -0.78 -4.73 28.35
C ALA A 211 -0.32 -4.76 26.88
N ARG A 212 -0.79 -3.76 26.12
CA ARG A 212 -0.59 -3.65 24.67
C ARG A 212 0.86 -3.37 24.27
N CYS A 213 1.12 -3.39 22.97
CA CYS A 213 2.44 -3.07 22.41
C CYS A 213 2.67 -1.55 22.42
N GLY A 214 3.26 -1.04 23.51
CA GLY A 214 3.66 0.36 23.69
C GLY A 214 5.18 0.50 23.69
N GLU A 215 5.73 1.44 24.47
CA GLU A 215 7.18 1.62 24.64
C GLU A 215 7.91 0.30 24.96
N GLY A 216 8.99 0.02 24.25
CA GLY A 216 9.80 -1.20 24.42
C GLY A 216 9.23 -2.46 23.75
N CYS A 217 8.12 -2.34 23.01
CA CYS A 217 7.59 -3.39 22.15
C CYS A 217 7.70 -2.95 20.69
N ASP A 218 8.52 -3.66 19.90
CA ASP A 218 8.78 -3.29 18.50
C ASP A 218 7.54 -3.38 17.62
N SER A 219 6.77 -4.46 17.76
CA SER A 219 5.53 -4.73 17.03
C SER A 219 4.72 -5.83 17.71
N SER A 220 3.43 -5.95 17.37
CA SER A 220 2.60 -7.10 17.75
C SER A 220 1.33 -7.16 16.93
N THR A 221 0.89 -8.37 16.61
CA THR A 221 -0.36 -8.65 15.88
C THR A 221 -1.40 -9.34 16.75
N VAL A 222 -1.01 -9.78 17.95
CA VAL A 222 -1.90 -10.41 18.95
C VAL A 222 -2.48 -9.41 19.96
N LYS A 223 -2.29 -8.10 19.76
CA LYS A 223 -2.81 -7.04 20.66
C LYS A 223 -3.59 -5.93 19.91
N PRO A 224 -4.57 -6.28 19.06
CA PRO A 224 -5.30 -5.32 18.23
C PRO A 224 -6.23 -4.42 19.06
N ALA A 225 -6.46 -3.18 18.62
CA ALA A 225 -7.47 -2.33 19.24
C ALA A 225 -8.32 -1.51 18.30
N ILE A 226 -9.63 -1.59 18.47
CA ILE A 226 -10.55 -0.55 18.00
C ILE A 226 -10.85 0.35 19.19
N VAL A 227 -10.45 1.63 19.09
CA VAL A 227 -10.79 2.66 20.05
C VAL A 227 -11.84 3.55 19.40
N TYR A 228 -13.08 3.40 19.86
CA TYR A 228 -14.25 4.07 19.32
C TYR A 228 -14.56 5.35 20.12
N PHE A 229 -14.84 6.41 19.38
CA PHE A 229 -15.16 7.74 19.90
C PHE A 229 -16.60 8.10 19.50
N PRO A 230 -17.56 7.98 20.43
CA PRO A 230 -18.89 8.52 20.21
C PRO A 230 -18.82 10.02 19.93
N SER A 231 -19.85 10.60 19.31
CA SER A 231 -19.94 12.04 19.12
C SER A 231 -19.75 12.81 20.44
N GLY A 232 -19.07 13.95 20.33
CA GLY A 232 -18.69 14.81 21.45
C GLY A 232 -17.47 15.65 21.13
N THR A 233 -17.11 16.55 22.04
CA THR A 233 -15.84 17.30 22.00
C THR A 233 -14.96 16.85 23.15
N TYR A 234 -13.85 16.20 22.82
CA TYR A 234 -12.89 15.66 23.77
C TYR A 234 -11.75 16.65 23.91
N MET A 235 -11.67 17.35 25.05
CA MET A 235 -10.55 18.25 25.32
C MET A 235 -9.33 17.43 25.70
N VAL A 236 -8.16 17.76 25.15
CA VAL A 236 -6.91 17.06 25.45
C VAL A 236 -5.77 18.03 25.76
N SER A 237 -4.95 17.72 26.74
CA SER A 237 -3.77 18.54 27.16
C SER A 237 -2.43 17.89 26.87
N ALA A 238 -2.41 16.61 26.49
CA ALA A 238 -1.21 15.91 26.04
C ALA A 238 -1.56 14.93 24.90
N PRO A 239 -0.57 14.42 24.16
CA PRO A 239 -0.80 13.52 23.03
C PRO A 239 -1.68 12.33 23.39
N ILE A 240 -2.57 12.01 22.47
CA ILE A 240 -3.28 10.74 22.44
C ILE A 240 -2.39 9.76 21.66
N ILE A 241 -1.74 8.86 22.41
CA ILE A 241 -0.71 7.98 21.87
C ILE A 241 -1.39 6.76 21.26
N GLN A 242 -1.35 6.64 19.94
CA GLN A 242 -1.83 5.46 19.25
C GLN A 242 -0.78 4.34 19.34
N TYR A 243 -1.06 3.33 20.15
CA TYR A 243 -0.21 2.14 20.26
C TYR A 243 -0.25 1.32 18.95
N TYR A 244 0.72 0.42 18.75
CA TYR A 244 0.79 -0.48 17.60
C TYR A 244 -0.52 -1.24 17.35
N TYR A 245 -0.86 -1.54 16.10
CA TYR A 245 -2.06 -2.29 15.71
C TYR A 245 -3.38 -1.71 16.25
N THR A 246 -3.61 -0.40 16.04
CA THR A 246 -4.77 0.33 16.59
C THR A 246 -5.53 1.09 15.51
N GLN A 247 -6.86 1.01 15.57
CA GLN A 247 -7.79 1.83 14.81
C GLN A 247 -8.48 2.83 15.75
N PHE A 248 -8.35 4.13 15.46
CA PHE A 248 -9.19 5.17 16.05
C PHE A 248 -10.38 5.42 15.12
N ILE A 249 -11.59 5.23 15.64
CA ILE A 249 -12.81 5.34 14.83
C ILE A 249 -13.78 6.28 15.54
N GLY A 250 -14.03 7.44 14.95
CA GLY A 250 -15.12 8.31 15.38
C GLY A 250 -16.46 7.92 14.79
N ASP A 251 -17.54 8.38 15.43
CA ASP A 251 -18.88 8.29 14.86
C ASP A 251 -18.98 9.13 13.56
N PRO A 252 -19.30 8.52 12.41
CA PRO A 252 -19.34 9.21 11.13
C PRO A 252 -20.59 10.08 10.93
N HIS A 253 -21.66 9.87 11.70
CA HIS A 253 -22.88 10.70 11.59
C HIS A 253 -22.65 12.10 12.16
N ASN A 254 -21.90 12.18 13.26
CA ASN A 254 -21.50 13.44 13.89
C ASN A 254 -20.07 13.29 14.39
N LEU A 255 -19.12 13.77 13.57
CA LEU A 255 -17.69 13.60 13.80
C LEU A 255 -17.29 14.08 15.21
N PRO A 256 -16.71 13.22 16.06
CA PRO A 256 -16.12 13.66 17.31
C PRO A 256 -14.99 14.66 17.08
N VAL A 257 -14.92 15.66 17.94
CA VAL A 257 -13.88 16.69 17.91
C VAL A 257 -12.83 16.33 18.96
N ILE A 258 -11.59 16.09 18.56
CA ILE A 258 -10.44 16.05 19.47
C ILE A 258 -9.83 17.45 19.49
N LYS A 259 -9.96 18.14 20.62
CA LYS A 259 -9.63 19.56 20.73
C LYS A 259 -8.48 19.77 21.69
N ALA A 260 -7.36 20.29 21.18
CA ALA A 260 -6.23 20.66 22.03
C ALA A 260 -6.63 21.80 22.98
N THR A 261 -6.22 21.69 24.25
CA THR A 261 -6.30 22.82 25.18
C THR A 261 -5.27 23.89 24.81
N ALA A 262 -5.45 25.11 25.32
CA ALA A 262 -4.49 26.20 25.07
C ALA A 262 -3.08 25.91 25.60
N ASN A 263 -2.98 25.08 26.64
CA ASN A 263 -1.73 24.66 27.27
C ASN A 263 -1.30 23.25 26.87
N PHE A 264 -1.80 22.72 25.74
CA PHE A 264 -1.41 21.40 25.26
C PHE A 264 0.11 21.33 25.06
N VAL A 265 0.74 20.28 25.60
CA VAL A 265 2.18 20.02 25.45
C VAL A 265 2.39 18.64 24.84
N GLY A 266 3.05 18.59 23.69
CA GLY A 266 3.37 17.35 22.98
C GLY A 266 3.71 17.60 21.52
N ILE A 267 4.14 16.54 20.82
CA ILE A 267 4.52 16.61 19.40
C ILE A 267 3.33 16.92 18.49
N ALA A 268 2.18 16.26 18.76
CA ALA A 268 0.92 16.44 18.05
C ALA A 268 -0.25 15.94 18.92
N VAL A 269 -1.48 16.32 18.58
CA VAL A 269 -2.69 15.88 19.29
C VAL A 269 -2.85 14.36 19.25
N LEU A 270 -2.67 13.75 18.07
CA LEU A 270 -2.61 12.30 17.91
C LEU A 270 -1.17 11.91 17.51
N ASP A 271 -0.60 10.91 18.17
CA ASP A 271 0.79 10.50 17.95
C ASP A 271 0.90 9.00 17.69
N THR A 272 1.40 8.61 16.51
CA THR A 272 1.54 7.20 16.12
C THR A 272 2.89 6.59 16.45
N ASP A 273 3.88 7.40 16.78
CA ASP A 273 5.23 6.93 17.08
C ASP A 273 5.97 7.91 18.00
N PRO A 274 5.73 7.80 19.33
CA PRO A 274 6.33 8.73 20.27
C PRO A 274 7.85 8.64 20.30
N TYR A 275 8.51 9.79 20.33
CA TYR A 275 9.92 9.86 20.70
C TYR A 275 10.11 9.60 22.18
N ILE A 276 11.11 8.78 22.52
CA ILE A 276 11.49 8.47 23.89
C ILE A 276 12.23 9.69 24.47
N PRO A 277 11.74 10.31 25.56
CA PRO A 277 12.44 11.43 26.20
C PRO A 277 13.87 11.06 26.61
N GLY A 278 14.85 11.86 26.21
CA GLY A 278 16.27 11.56 26.45
C GLY A 278 16.84 10.39 25.63
N GLY A 279 16.04 9.80 24.74
CA GLY A 279 16.41 8.64 23.91
C GLY A 279 17.25 8.96 22.69
N ASN A 280 17.78 10.18 22.55
CA ASN A 280 18.60 10.61 21.40
C ASN A 280 17.94 10.35 20.03
N GLY A 281 16.63 10.60 19.92
CA GLY A 281 15.86 10.38 18.69
C GLY A 281 15.30 8.96 18.54
N ARG A 282 15.53 8.06 19.51
CA ARG A 282 14.84 6.77 19.56
C ARG A 282 13.34 6.97 19.72
N GLN A 283 12.60 6.11 19.03
CA GLN A 283 11.14 6.10 18.96
C GLN A 283 10.60 4.80 19.58
N TRP A 284 9.28 4.73 19.77
CA TRP A 284 8.64 3.52 20.27
C TRP A 284 8.71 2.39 19.24
N TYR A 285 8.55 2.73 17.96
CA TYR A 285 8.56 1.77 16.86
C TYR A 285 9.61 2.18 15.84
N THR A 286 10.10 1.21 15.06
CA THR A 286 10.83 1.53 13.84
C THR A 286 9.80 2.04 12.82
N ASN A 287 9.96 3.26 12.31
CA ASN A 287 8.97 3.89 11.43
C ASN A 287 8.62 3.06 10.18
N GLN A 288 9.59 2.34 9.59
CA GLN A 288 9.36 1.44 8.45
C GLN A 288 8.58 0.17 8.84
N ASN A 289 8.51 -0.17 10.12
CA ASN A 289 7.76 -1.31 10.65
C ASN A 289 6.47 -0.91 11.35
N ASN A 290 6.10 0.39 11.31
CA ASN A 290 4.96 0.93 12.03
C ASN A 290 3.63 0.71 11.27
N PHE A 291 3.25 -0.56 11.12
CA PHE A 291 2.13 -1.05 10.31
C PHE A 291 0.76 -1.01 11.02
N PHE A 292 -0.30 -1.30 10.26
CA PHE A 292 -1.64 -1.70 10.75
C PHE A 292 -2.34 -0.64 11.64
N ARG A 293 -2.57 0.54 11.09
CA ARG A 293 -3.16 1.69 11.81
C ARG A 293 -4.25 2.36 11.01
N GLN A 294 -5.32 2.78 11.69
CA GLN A 294 -6.33 3.63 11.07
C GLN A 294 -6.67 4.80 11.99
N ILE A 295 -6.90 5.98 11.41
CA ILE A 295 -7.62 7.06 12.08
C ILE A 295 -8.72 7.51 11.11
N ARG A 296 -9.97 7.42 11.54
CA ARG A 296 -11.11 7.83 10.70
C ARG A 296 -12.24 8.51 11.46
N ASN A 297 -12.89 9.44 10.76
CA ASN A 297 -14.06 10.19 11.22
C ASN A 297 -13.78 11.13 12.39
N PHE A 298 -12.93 12.14 12.21
CA PHE A 298 -12.62 13.11 13.27
C PHE A 298 -12.62 14.55 12.78
N VAL A 299 -12.90 15.45 13.71
CA VAL A 299 -12.38 16.81 13.64
C VAL A 299 -11.19 16.90 14.59
N VAL A 300 -10.02 17.30 14.11
CA VAL A 300 -8.84 17.57 14.93
C VAL A 300 -8.67 19.08 15.01
N ASP A 301 -8.93 19.65 16.19
CA ASP A 301 -8.98 21.11 16.40
C ASP A 301 -7.82 21.57 17.29
N ILE A 302 -6.90 22.33 16.69
CA ILE A 302 -5.75 22.95 17.39
C ILE A 302 -5.87 24.48 17.46
N THR A 303 -7.05 25.04 17.18
CA THR A 303 -7.28 26.50 17.17
C THR A 303 -7.09 27.17 18.53
N ASN A 304 -7.19 26.41 19.63
CA ASN A 304 -6.95 26.90 20.98
C ASN A 304 -5.47 27.08 21.31
N GLN A 305 -4.57 26.38 20.62
CA GLN A 305 -3.13 26.50 20.87
C GLN A 305 -2.60 27.87 20.40
N PRO A 306 -1.50 28.36 20.99
CA PRO A 306 -0.79 29.55 20.51
C PRO A 306 -0.35 29.39 19.04
N LEU A 307 -0.20 30.50 18.31
CA LEU A 307 0.23 30.47 16.91
C LEU A 307 1.60 29.80 16.73
N GLY A 308 2.51 29.94 17.69
CA GLY A 308 3.88 29.44 17.60
C GLY A 308 4.05 27.91 17.74
N LEU A 309 2.98 27.15 17.97
CA LEU A 309 3.02 25.71 18.27
C LEU A 309 1.78 24.99 17.71
N GLY A 310 1.88 23.67 17.57
CA GLY A 310 0.73 22.78 17.39
C GLY A 310 0.77 21.93 16.12
N ALA A 311 0.53 20.63 16.28
CA ALA A 311 0.30 19.72 15.18
C ALA A 311 -0.95 18.87 15.46
N GLY A 312 -1.76 18.59 14.45
CA GLY A 312 -2.93 17.73 14.58
C GLY A 312 -2.53 16.27 14.76
N ILE A 313 -1.84 15.69 13.77
CA ILE A 313 -1.42 14.29 13.80
C ILE A 313 0.07 14.19 13.49
N HIS A 314 0.83 13.54 14.38
CA HIS A 314 2.14 12.99 14.06
C HIS A 314 1.90 11.63 13.40
N TRP A 315 2.03 11.57 12.08
CA TRP A 315 1.64 10.41 11.25
C TRP A 315 2.88 9.72 10.67
N GLN A 316 3.77 9.27 11.53
CA GLN A 316 4.97 8.51 11.20
C GLN A 316 4.63 7.03 11.15
N VAL A 317 4.36 6.51 9.95
CA VAL A 317 3.78 5.18 9.72
C VAL A 317 4.33 4.48 8.48
N ALA A 318 4.03 3.19 8.36
CA ALA A 318 4.37 2.33 7.22
C ALA A 318 3.11 1.80 6.47
N GLN A 319 3.22 0.67 5.77
CA GLN A 319 2.14 0.05 4.98
C GLN A 319 0.94 -0.41 5.84
N ALA A 320 -0.19 -0.69 5.17
CA ALA A 320 -1.47 -1.04 5.80
C ALA A 320 -1.92 0.00 6.84
N THR A 321 -1.72 1.27 6.53
CA THR A 321 -2.17 2.39 7.34
C THR A 321 -3.03 3.36 6.56
N SER A 322 -4.06 3.90 7.21
CA SER A 322 -4.96 4.86 6.57
C SER A 322 -5.43 6.03 7.44
N LEU A 323 -5.50 7.20 6.83
CA LEU A 323 -6.29 8.34 7.30
C LEU A 323 -7.52 8.49 6.39
N GLN A 324 -8.71 8.59 6.99
CA GLN A 324 -9.97 8.74 6.23
C GLN A 324 -10.93 9.69 6.91
N ASN A 325 -11.56 10.60 6.15
CA ASN A 325 -12.65 11.45 6.66
C ASN A 325 -12.25 12.25 7.92
N ILE A 326 -11.19 13.04 7.80
CA ILE A 326 -10.68 13.88 8.90
C ILE A 326 -10.67 15.34 8.48
N ARG A 327 -11.20 16.20 9.36
CA ARG A 327 -11.14 17.65 9.22
C ARG A 327 -10.19 18.26 10.24
N PHE A 328 -9.21 19.01 9.79
CA PHE A 328 -8.24 19.72 10.61
C PHE A 328 -8.65 21.19 10.73
N GLU A 329 -8.84 21.66 11.97
CA GLU A 329 -9.17 23.06 12.27
C GLU A 329 -7.96 23.74 12.92
N MET A 330 -7.41 24.73 12.23
CA MET A 330 -6.23 25.49 12.63
C MET A 330 -6.48 26.98 12.52
N ARG A 331 -5.68 27.79 13.21
CA ARG A 331 -5.74 29.25 13.10
C ARG A 331 -5.33 29.69 11.69
N LYS A 332 -6.15 30.55 11.09
CA LYS A 332 -5.88 31.18 9.78
C LYS A 332 -4.98 32.41 9.94
N GLY A 333 -4.16 32.70 8.94
CA GLY A 333 -3.26 33.86 8.95
C GLY A 333 -2.11 33.75 9.96
N GLY A 334 -1.69 34.87 10.56
CA GLY A 334 -0.60 34.93 11.55
C GLY A 334 0.82 35.00 10.97
N GLY A 335 0.98 34.96 9.64
CA GLY A 335 2.27 35.07 8.97
C GLY A 335 3.31 34.11 9.54
N SER A 336 4.56 34.56 9.66
CA SER A 336 5.66 33.73 10.16
C SER A 336 5.51 33.27 11.62
N GLU A 337 4.61 33.87 12.42
CA GLU A 337 4.33 33.46 13.80
C GLU A 337 3.49 32.20 13.88
N ASN A 338 2.65 31.94 12.87
CA ASN A 338 1.87 30.70 12.81
C ASN A 338 2.80 29.54 12.46
N LYS A 339 2.79 28.50 13.28
CA LYS A 339 3.52 27.24 13.16
C LYS A 339 2.59 26.03 13.22
N GLN A 340 1.28 26.26 13.20
CA GLN A 340 0.30 25.18 13.26
C GLN A 340 0.34 24.34 11.98
N GLN A 341 0.27 23.03 12.14
CA GLN A 341 0.23 22.08 11.04
C GLN A 341 -0.83 21.00 11.25
N GLY A 342 -1.54 20.61 10.19
CA GLY A 342 -2.57 19.57 10.29
C GLY A 342 -1.93 18.21 10.51
N ILE A 343 -1.10 17.80 9.56
CA ILE A 343 -0.24 16.61 9.65
C ILE A 343 1.21 17.03 9.80
N PHE A 344 1.90 16.37 10.72
CA PHE A 344 3.35 16.33 10.82
C PHE A 344 3.81 14.90 10.52
N MET A 345 4.50 14.72 9.42
CA MET A 345 5.12 13.46 9.05
C MET A 345 6.56 13.72 8.69
N ASP A 346 7.45 13.19 9.49
CA ASP A 346 8.89 13.39 9.40
C ASP A 346 9.59 12.28 8.60
N ASN A 347 9.12 11.01 8.67
CA ASN A 347 9.55 9.87 7.85
C ASN A 347 8.53 8.71 7.89
N GLY A 348 8.87 7.57 7.27
CA GLY A 348 8.07 6.33 7.24
C GLY A 348 8.15 5.61 5.88
N SER A 349 7.34 4.56 5.71
CA SER A 349 7.19 3.80 4.44
C SER A 349 5.70 3.54 4.16
N GLY A 350 4.94 4.61 4.04
CA GLY A 350 3.49 4.57 3.89
C GLY A 350 3.03 4.08 2.53
N GLY A 351 1.73 3.95 2.27
CA GLY A 351 0.57 4.24 3.11
C GLY A 351 -0.52 4.94 2.29
N PHE A 352 -1.74 5.02 2.81
CA PHE A 352 -2.87 5.61 2.08
C PHE A 352 -3.59 6.74 2.87
N MET A 353 -3.99 7.83 2.21
CA MET A 353 -4.89 8.82 2.80
C MET A 353 -6.01 9.20 1.84
N SER A 354 -7.21 9.36 2.37
CA SER A 354 -8.34 9.85 1.60
C SER A 354 -9.26 10.77 2.40
N ASP A 355 -9.99 11.62 1.69
CA ASP A 355 -11.11 12.38 2.23
C ASP A 355 -10.72 13.30 3.41
N LEU A 356 -9.64 14.07 3.25
CA LEU A 356 -9.14 14.97 4.30
C LEU A 356 -9.42 16.43 3.97
N VAL A 357 -9.76 17.22 4.98
CA VAL A 357 -10.02 18.66 4.86
C VAL A 357 -9.15 19.43 5.84
N PHE A 358 -8.39 20.40 5.36
CA PHE A 358 -7.47 21.22 6.15
C PHE A 358 -7.91 22.68 6.11
N ASN A 359 -8.15 23.30 7.27
CA ASN A 359 -8.58 24.68 7.37
C ASN A 359 -7.56 25.50 8.19
N GLY A 360 -6.87 26.44 7.54
CA GLY A 360 -5.86 27.31 8.17
C GLY A 360 -4.48 26.67 8.31
N GLY A 361 -3.68 27.20 9.25
CA GLY A 361 -2.34 26.70 9.57
C GLY A 361 -1.21 27.30 8.73
N LEU A 362 0.02 27.13 9.21
CA LEU A 362 1.23 27.32 8.40
C LEU A 362 1.26 26.28 7.29
N PHE A 363 1.12 25.02 7.68
CA PHE A 363 1.05 23.89 6.77
C PHE A 363 -0.29 23.18 6.92
N GLY A 364 -0.98 22.90 5.81
CA GLY A 364 -2.03 21.88 5.84
C GLY A 364 -1.41 20.54 6.25
N ALA A 365 -0.38 20.13 5.51
CA ALA A 365 0.43 18.96 5.82
C ALA A 365 1.92 19.22 5.60
N PHE A 366 2.74 18.83 6.58
CA PHE A 366 4.19 18.67 6.46
C PHE A 366 4.48 17.19 6.24
N LEU A 367 5.09 16.83 5.11
CA LEU A 367 5.17 15.44 4.63
C LEU A 367 6.60 15.00 4.35
N GLY A 368 6.99 13.87 4.92
CA GLY A 368 8.29 13.23 4.74
C GLY A 368 8.12 11.71 4.78
N ASN A 369 8.35 10.99 3.68
CA ASN A 369 8.13 9.54 3.64
C ASN A 369 8.78 8.91 2.41
N GLN A 370 9.12 7.61 2.43
CA GLN A 370 9.60 6.92 1.23
C GLN A 370 8.59 7.05 0.07
N GLN A 371 7.37 6.59 0.30
CA GLN A 371 6.27 6.70 -0.65
C GLN A 371 4.91 6.89 0.02
N PHE A 372 3.94 7.45 -0.71
CA PHE A 372 2.56 7.51 -0.26
C PHE A 372 1.60 7.71 -1.45
N THR A 373 0.36 7.24 -1.27
CA THR A 373 -0.77 7.61 -2.13
C THR A 373 -1.80 8.39 -1.33
N THR A 374 -2.19 9.56 -1.83
CA THR A 374 -3.20 10.38 -1.17
C THR A 374 -4.19 10.94 -2.17
N ARG A 375 -5.49 10.82 -1.89
CA ARG A 375 -6.53 11.34 -2.79
C ARG A 375 -7.65 12.09 -2.06
N ASN A 376 -8.40 12.88 -2.82
CA ASN A 376 -9.54 13.65 -2.30
C ASN A 376 -9.18 14.50 -1.06
N LEU A 377 -8.19 15.37 -1.23
CA LEU A 377 -7.74 16.27 -0.17
C LEU A 377 -8.21 17.70 -0.47
N THR A 378 -8.68 18.42 0.53
CA THR A 378 -9.08 19.83 0.40
C THR A 378 -8.30 20.69 1.39
N PHE A 379 -7.66 21.75 0.90
CA PHE A 379 -6.91 22.71 1.71
C PHE A 379 -7.51 24.11 1.55
N ASN A 380 -7.83 24.76 2.67
CA ASN A 380 -8.45 26.07 2.69
C ASN A 380 -7.66 27.01 3.59
N ASP A 381 -7.29 28.19 3.07
CA ASP A 381 -6.69 29.28 3.86
C ASP A 381 -5.37 28.91 4.56
N CYS A 382 -4.64 27.91 4.05
CA CYS A 382 -3.31 27.55 4.54
C CYS A 382 -2.27 28.55 4.03
N GLN A 383 -1.19 28.83 4.78
CA GLN A 383 -0.08 29.58 4.19
C GLN A 383 0.58 28.78 3.07
N THR A 384 0.93 27.52 3.37
CA THR A 384 1.28 26.50 2.40
C THR A 384 0.37 25.30 2.60
N ALA A 385 -0.35 24.85 1.56
CA ALA A 385 -1.24 23.69 1.71
C ALA A 385 -0.43 22.41 2.01
N ILE A 386 0.57 22.12 1.18
CA ILE A 386 1.42 20.93 1.30
C ILE A 386 2.88 21.38 1.29
N PHE A 387 3.60 21.09 2.37
CA PHE A 387 5.04 21.19 2.42
C PHE A 387 5.64 19.78 2.31
N MET A 388 6.22 19.47 1.16
CA MET A 388 6.91 18.20 0.92
C MET A 388 8.36 18.34 1.39
N ASN A 389 8.63 17.84 2.59
CA ASN A 389 9.95 17.89 3.23
C ASN A 389 10.95 16.98 2.51
N TRP A 390 10.60 15.71 2.30
CA TRP A 390 11.39 14.75 1.53
C TRP A 390 10.51 13.60 1.07
N ASN A 391 10.87 12.95 -0.03
CA ASN A 391 10.30 11.65 -0.39
C ASN A 391 11.19 10.91 -1.38
N TRP A 392 10.83 9.66 -1.72
CA TRP A 392 11.26 9.05 -2.97
C TRP A 392 10.18 9.20 -4.04
N LEU A 393 8.91 9.04 -3.64
CA LEU A 393 7.73 9.11 -4.50
C LEU A 393 6.50 9.60 -3.74
N TRP A 394 5.60 10.34 -4.37
CA TRP A 394 4.27 10.59 -3.81
C TRP A 394 3.26 10.82 -4.92
N THR A 395 2.13 10.12 -4.87
CA THR A 395 1.02 10.30 -5.82
C THR A 395 -0.14 11.01 -5.15
N PHE A 396 -0.46 12.21 -5.63
CA PHE A 396 -1.63 13.00 -5.26
C PHE A 396 -2.71 12.92 -6.34
N LYS A 397 -3.96 12.71 -5.95
CA LYS A 397 -5.11 12.75 -6.87
C LYS A 397 -6.28 13.53 -6.28
N SER A 398 -7.05 14.23 -7.10
CA SER A 398 -8.28 14.91 -6.67
C SER A 398 -8.02 15.90 -5.51
N VAL A 399 -6.93 16.67 -5.59
CA VAL A 399 -6.56 17.66 -4.58
C VAL A 399 -7.17 19.02 -4.94
N ASN A 400 -7.87 19.63 -3.99
CA ASN A 400 -8.43 20.98 -4.11
C ASN A 400 -7.72 21.93 -3.15
N ILE A 401 -7.09 22.97 -3.68
CA ILE A 401 -6.36 23.97 -2.90
C ILE A 401 -7.00 25.33 -3.11
N ASN A 402 -7.48 25.94 -2.02
CA ASN A 402 -8.31 27.14 -2.05
C ASN A 402 -7.73 28.23 -1.14
N ASN A 403 -7.46 29.40 -1.74
CA ASN A 403 -7.03 30.59 -1.02
C ASN A 403 -5.74 30.37 -0.18
N CYS A 404 -4.81 29.58 -0.70
CA CYS A 404 -3.52 29.33 -0.04
C CYS A 404 -2.44 30.27 -0.57
N GLY A 405 -1.39 30.52 0.21
CA GLY A 405 -0.23 31.29 -0.27
C GLY A 405 0.56 30.50 -1.31
N ILE A 406 0.98 29.29 -0.93
CA ILE A 406 1.56 28.27 -1.81
C ILE A 406 0.70 27.03 -1.75
N GLY A 407 0.46 26.38 -2.88
CA GLY A 407 -0.19 25.08 -2.90
C GLY A 407 0.74 23.95 -2.45
N LEU A 408 1.65 23.53 -3.31
CA LEU A 408 2.67 22.52 -3.04
C LEU A 408 4.06 23.17 -3.02
N ASP A 409 4.74 23.14 -1.87
CA ASP A 409 6.17 23.45 -1.80
C ASP A 409 6.97 22.14 -1.77
N MET A 410 7.64 21.84 -2.87
CA MET A 410 8.54 20.70 -3.02
C MET A 410 9.98 21.16 -3.30
N ALA A 411 10.31 22.41 -2.97
CA ALA A 411 11.60 23.01 -3.25
C ALA A 411 12.62 22.83 -2.12
N ASN A 412 12.36 21.91 -1.18
CA ASN A 412 13.19 21.74 0.00
C ASN A 412 14.61 21.28 -0.36
N ARG A 413 15.60 21.97 0.23
CA ARG A 413 17.04 21.72 0.09
C ARG A 413 17.72 21.92 1.43
N PRO A 414 17.72 20.92 2.32
CA PRO A 414 18.16 21.08 3.70
C PRO A 414 19.58 21.61 3.85
N ASP A 415 20.49 21.26 2.94
CA ASP A 415 21.89 21.70 2.90
C ASP A 415 22.12 22.92 1.97
N GLY A 416 21.05 23.50 1.42
CA GLY A 416 21.07 24.59 0.46
C GLY A 416 21.35 24.18 -0.99
N ASN A 417 21.74 22.92 -1.24
CA ASN A 417 22.19 22.42 -2.54
C ASN A 417 21.33 21.24 -3.02
N ASN A 418 21.33 20.14 -2.28
CA ASN A 418 20.69 18.89 -2.63
C ASN A 418 19.19 18.96 -2.36
N GLN A 419 18.41 18.60 -3.36
CA GLN A 419 16.97 18.40 -3.19
C GLN A 419 16.74 17.17 -2.32
N SER A 420 15.78 17.25 -1.40
CA SER A 420 15.36 16.11 -0.57
C SER A 420 14.07 15.46 -1.07
N VAL A 421 13.34 16.11 -1.98
CA VAL A 421 12.15 15.55 -2.62
C VAL A 421 12.57 14.78 -3.87
N GLY A 422 12.24 13.50 -3.92
CA GLY A 422 12.52 12.63 -5.06
C GLY A 422 11.56 12.89 -6.22
N SER A 423 10.28 12.56 -6.02
CA SER A 423 9.26 12.75 -7.05
C SER A 423 7.86 12.98 -6.50
N VAL A 424 7.08 13.79 -7.22
CA VAL A 424 5.66 14.05 -6.91
C VAL A 424 4.83 13.92 -8.20
N LEU A 425 3.69 13.26 -8.11
CA LEU A 425 2.67 13.25 -9.15
C LEU A 425 1.42 13.95 -8.62
N LEU A 426 0.80 14.79 -9.44
CA LEU A 426 -0.44 15.49 -9.11
C LEU A 426 -1.45 15.34 -10.24
N LEU A 427 -2.55 14.64 -9.95
CA LEU A 427 -3.57 14.28 -10.90
C LEU A 427 -4.94 14.88 -10.55
N ASP A 428 -5.75 15.20 -11.55
CA ASP A 428 -7.18 15.52 -11.41
C ASP A 428 -7.51 16.62 -10.39
N SER A 429 -6.58 17.57 -10.23
CA SER A 429 -6.51 18.51 -9.11
C SER A 429 -6.83 19.95 -9.52
N LYS A 430 -7.11 20.81 -8.55
CA LYS A 430 -7.52 22.20 -8.79
C LYS A 430 -6.93 23.18 -7.78
N PHE A 431 -6.49 24.32 -8.29
CA PHE A 431 -6.01 25.46 -7.50
C PHE A 431 -6.91 26.68 -7.73
N THR A 432 -7.47 27.20 -6.65
CA THR A 432 -8.36 28.37 -6.63
C THR A 432 -7.76 29.48 -5.78
N ALA A 433 -7.68 30.69 -6.32
CA ALA A 433 -7.18 31.88 -5.62
C ALA A 433 -5.83 31.66 -4.91
N THR A 434 -4.92 30.91 -5.53
CA THR A 434 -3.64 30.51 -4.95
C THR A 434 -2.52 31.03 -5.87
N PRO A 435 -1.83 32.14 -5.53
CA PRO A 435 -0.96 32.83 -6.47
C PRO A 435 0.18 31.95 -7.00
N THR A 436 0.78 31.13 -6.15
CA THR A 436 1.80 30.13 -6.52
C THR A 436 1.25 28.73 -6.25
N ALA A 437 0.89 27.99 -7.30
CA ALA A 437 0.34 26.65 -7.12
C ALA A 437 1.41 25.64 -6.69
N ILE A 438 2.54 25.56 -7.41
CA ILE A 438 3.64 24.64 -7.10
C ILE A 438 4.96 25.39 -7.08
N LYS A 439 5.81 25.12 -6.09
CA LYS A 439 7.18 25.62 -6.01
C LYS A 439 8.17 24.45 -6.04
N THR A 440 9.14 24.50 -6.94
CA THR A 440 10.15 23.46 -7.13
C THR A 440 11.57 24.04 -7.13
N ALA A 441 12.53 23.22 -6.71
CA ALA A 441 13.96 23.51 -6.87
C ALA A 441 14.57 22.85 -8.12
N PHE A 442 13.75 22.15 -8.93
CA PHE A 442 14.21 21.51 -10.16
C PHE A 442 14.75 22.53 -11.17
N SER A 443 15.89 22.20 -11.77
CA SER A 443 16.48 22.90 -12.90
C SER A 443 17.36 21.94 -13.73
N GLU A 444 17.87 22.39 -14.87
CA GLU A 444 18.83 21.63 -15.66
C GLU A 444 20.10 21.25 -14.86
N ASN A 445 20.43 22.00 -13.81
CA ASN A 445 21.59 21.76 -12.94
C ASN A 445 21.20 21.15 -11.58
N SER A 446 20.00 20.59 -11.45
CA SER A 446 19.56 19.93 -10.22
C SER A 446 20.54 18.86 -9.75
N ILE A 447 20.74 18.82 -8.43
CA ILE A 447 21.50 17.79 -7.73
C ILE A 447 20.58 17.15 -6.69
N PRO A 448 20.41 15.81 -6.69
CA PRO A 448 20.79 14.90 -7.78
C PRO A 448 19.97 15.18 -9.06
N ASN A 449 20.41 14.60 -10.18
CA ASN A 449 19.95 14.98 -11.52
C ASN A 449 18.43 14.89 -11.70
N THR A 450 17.77 13.86 -11.15
CA THR A 450 16.31 13.70 -11.25
C THR A 450 15.57 14.09 -9.98
N GLY A 451 16.30 14.62 -8.98
CA GLY A 451 15.72 15.23 -7.77
C GLY A 451 14.69 16.29 -8.10
N GLY A 452 13.55 16.25 -7.41
CA GLY A 452 12.42 17.13 -7.66
C GLY A 452 11.62 16.78 -8.91
N THR A 453 11.61 15.52 -9.36
CA THR A 453 10.76 15.08 -10.48
C THR A 453 9.29 15.42 -10.19
N LEU A 454 8.58 15.97 -11.17
CA LEU A 454 7.18 16.36 -11.05
C LEU A 454 6.41 15.92 -12.28
N VAL A 455 5.27 15.24 -12.10
CA VAL A 455 4.32 14.91 -13.16
C VAL A 455 2.96 15.53 -12.84
N LEU A 456 2.40 16.25 -13.80
CA LEU A 456 1.07 16.86 -13.71
C LEU A 456 0.17 16.23 -14.76
N GLU A 457 -1.06 15.91 -14.38
CA GLU A 457 -2.08 15.46 -15.31
C GLU A 457 -3.47 15.97 -14.93
N ASN A 458 -4.17 16.58 -15.88
CA ASN A 458 -5.51 17.14 -15.68
C ASN A 458 -5.59 18.06 -14.44
N VAL A 459 -4.72 19.07 -14.40
CA VAL A 459 -4.63 19.99 -13.26
C VAL A 459 -5.13 21.38 -13.65
N ASP A 460 -6.16 21.86 -12.96
CA ASP A 460 -6.77 23.18 -13.16
C ASP A 460 -5.98 24.26 -12.38
N PHE A 461 -5.18 25.04 -13.11
CA PHE A 461 -4.46 26.21 -12.61
C PHE A 461 -5.12 27.54 -12.97
N THR A 462 -6.40 27.54 -13.37
CA THR A 462 -7.11 28.78 -13.74
C THR A 462 -7.19 29.80 -12.60
N GLY A 463 -7.19 29.32 -11.35
CA GLY A 463 -7.16 30.15 -10.15
C GLY A 463 -5.75 30.50 -9.63
N ALA A 464 -4.69 30.17 -10.37
CA ALA A 464 -3.30 30.46 -10.01
C ALA A 464 -2.65 31.46 -10.99
N GLN A 465 -1.76 32.32 -10.47
CA GLN A 465 -0.95 33.22 -11.32
C GLN A 465 0.23 32.45 -11.93
N VAL A 466 0.90 31.65 -11.10
CA VAL A 466 2.01 30.78 -11.49
C VAL A 466 1.65 29.34 -11.14
N ALA A 467 1.56 28.48 -12.16
CA ALA A 467 1.31 27.05 -11.97
C ALA A 467 2.54 26.37 -11.35
N VAL A 468 3.72 26.60 -11.93
CA VAL A 468 5.00 26.10 -11.40
C VAL A 468 5.99 27.24 -11.31
N ALA A 469 6.46 27.53 -10.11
CA ALA A 469 7.51 28.49 -9.81
C ALA A 469 8.83 27.75 -9.52
N GLY A 470 9.92 28.27 -10.08
CA GLY A 470 11.27 27.87 -9.69
C GLY A 470 11.66 28.45 -8.33
N LEU A 471 12.82 28.00 -7.84
CA LEU A 471 13.34 28.35 -6.52
C LEU A 471 13.41 29.86 -6.23
N THR A 472 13.80 30.67 -7.23
CA THR A 472 13.94 32.13 -7.10
C THR A 472 12.63 32.89 -7.35
N GLY A 473 11.53 32.18 -7.57
CA GLY A 473 10.21 32.75 -7.88
C GLY A 473 9.98 32.99 -9.37
N ASN A 474 10.91 32.59 -10.25
CA ASN A 474 10.71 32.66 -11.69
C ASN A 474 9.60 31.69 -12.14
N THR A 475 8.78 32.10 -13.11
CA THR A 475 7.75 31.24 -13.70
C THR A 475 8.38 30.15 -14.58
N VAL A 476 8.16 28.88 -14.23
CA VAL A 476 8.48 27.70 -15.05
C VAL A 476 7.27 27.34 -15.93
N LEU A 477 6.08 27.35 -15.33
CA LEU A 477 4.81 27.13 -16.02
C LEU A 477 3.82 28.21 -15.59
N ALA A 478 3.26 28.93 -16.55
CA ALA A 478 2.25 29.95 -16.29
C ALA A 478 0.95 29.33 -15.77
N GLY A 479 0.25 30.04 -14.88
CA GLY A 479 -1.11 29.67 -14.48
C GLY A 479 -2.17 30.12 -15.50
N GLY A 480 -3.43 30.14 -15.08
CA GLY A 480 -4.54 30.66 -15.88
C GLY A 480 -5.17 29.67 -16.86
N ALA A 481 -4.75 28.41 -16.86
CA ALA A 481 -5.28 27.36 -17.74
C ALA A 481 -5.32 25.99 -17.05
N VAL A 482 -6.09 25.07 -17.62
CA VAL A 482 -5.99 23.64 -17.30
C VAL A 482 -4.77 23.07 -18.04
N VAL A 483 -3.97 22.30 -17.32
CA VAL A 483 -2.81 21.58 -17.88
C VAL A 483 -3.19 20.12 -18.03
N ASP A 484 -3.29 19.66 -19.28
CA ASP A 484 -3.65 18.28 -19.61
C ASP A 484 -2.55 17.30 -19.16
N SER A 485 -1.30 17.54 -19.57
CA SER A 485 -0.14 16.80 -19.07
C SER A 485 1.16 17.61 -19.19
N TRP A 486 2.00 17.54 -18.16
CA TRP A 486 3.29 18.22 -18.09
C TRP A 486 4.23 17.45 -17.17
N ALA A 487 5.54 17.50 -17.42
CA ALA A 487 6.51 16.94 -16.48
C ALA A 487 7.83 17.70 -16.42
N GLN A 488 8.52 17.53 -15.30
CA GLN A 488 9.96 17.77 -15.16
C GLN A 488 10.69 16.52 -14.68
N GLY A 489 11.85 16.24 -15.27
CA GLY A 489 12.66 15.06 -14.99
C GLY A 489 13.08 14.34 -16.28
N SER A 490 13.48 13.07 -16.17
CA SER A 490 13.86 12.24 -17.33
C SER A 490 12.63 11.66 -18.02
N ILE A 491 12.56 11.78 -19.34
CA ILE A 491 11.47 11.27 -20.18
C ILE A 491 12.05 10.37 -21.26
N TYR A 492 11.53 9.15 -21.36
CA TYR A 492 11.88 8.14 -22.36
C TYR A 492 10.68 7.91 -23.28
N ARG A 493 10.85 8.20 -24.58
CA ARG A 493 9.80 8.06 -25.60
C ARG A 493 10.37 7.46 -26.89
N PRO A 494 9.55 6.88 -27.77
CA PRO A 494 10.00 6.45 -29.09
C PRO A 494 10.69 7.58 -29.85
N SER A 495 11.81 7.28 -30.50
CA SER A 495 12.54 8.25 -31.34
C SER A 495 11.67 8.75 -32.50
N ALA A 496 11.74 10.04 -32.86
CA ALA A 496 10.93 10.62 -33.92
C ALA A 496 11.09 9.85 -35.25
N GLY A 497 10.01 9.20 -35.72
CA GLY A 497 10.01 8.39 -36.95
C GLY A 497 9.40 6.99 -36.81
N THR A 498 9.20 6.49 -35.58
CA THR A 498 8.43 5.26 -35.32
C THR A 498 6.93 5.56 -35.32
N GLN A 499 6.22 5.05 -36.34
CA GLN A 499 4.76 5.17 -36.47
C GLN A 499 4.06 4.42 -35.32
N ARG A 500 2.96 4.97 -34.80
CA ARG A 500 2.01 4.23 -33.95
C ARG A 500 1.53 3.00 -34.73
N MET A 501 1.77 1.80 -34.22
CA MET A 501 1.13 0.61 -34.77
C MET A 501 -0.36 0.63 -34.42
N ALA A 502 -1.20 0.11 -35.31
CA ALA A 502 -2.63 0.03 -35.08
C ALA A 502 -2.91 -0.86 -33.85
N LYS A 503 -3.76 -0.39 -32.93
CA LYS A 503 -4.16 -1.09 -31.70
C LYS A 503 -4.44 -2.56 -31.99
N ARG A 504 -3.66 -3.47 -31.40
CA ARG A 504 -3.84 -4.91 -31.57
C ARG A 504 -5.16 -5.30 -30.90
N LEU A 505 -6.10 -5.82 -31.69
CA LEU A 505 -7.35 -6.37 -31.14
C LEU A 505 -7.01 -7.63 -30.34
N PRO A 506 -7.65 -7.86 -29.18
CA PRO A 506 -7.42 -9.07 -28.40
C PRO A 506 -7.69 -10.30 -29.25
N GLN A 507 -6.75 -11.25 -29.23
CA GLN A 507 -6.91 -12.54 -29.87
C GLN A 507 -7.98 -13.30 -29.07
N ALA A 508 -9.15 -13.51 -29.68
CA ALA A 508 -10.20 -14.29 -29.05
C ALA A 508 -9.70 -15.72 -28.79
N PRO A 509 -10.03 -16.35 -27.65
CA PRO A 509 -9.80 -17.78 -27.50
C PRO A 509 -10.59 -18.51 -28.58
N ALA A 510 -10.00 -19.54 -29.19
CA ALA A 510 -10.61 -20.32 -30.24
C ALA A 510 -12.01 -20.79 -29.79
N ALA A 511 -13.05 -20.25 -30.40
CA ALA A 511 -14.42 -20.66 -30.14
C ALA A 511 -14.60 -22.10 -30.66
N SER A 512 -14.97 -23.02 -29.77
CA SER A 512 -15.49 -24.32 -30.20
C SER A 512 -16.86 -24.10 -30.83
N GLU A 513 -16.94 -24.20 -32.15
CA GLU A 513 -18.19 -24.12 -32.89
C GLU A 513 -19.15 -25.23 -32.44
N ALA A 514 -20.24 -24.83 -31.78
CA ALA A 514 -21.37 -25.70 -31.53
C ALA A 514 -22.16 -25.89 -32.84
N CYS A 515 -21.97 -27.04 -33.49
CA CYS A 515 -22.81 -27.51 -34.58
C CYS A 515 -24.27 -27.62 -34.12
N SER A 516 -25.13 -26.76 -34.66
CA SER A 516 -26.58 -26.92 -34.61
C SER A 516 -27.04 -27.80 -35.77
N ALA A 517 -27.62 -28.96 -35.46
CA ALA A 517 -28.27 -29.82 -36.44
C ALA A 517 -29.73 -29.38 -36.61
N SER A 518 -30.08 -28.89 -37.80
CA SER A 518 -31.47 -28.91 -38.29
C SER A 518 -31.48 -29.35 -39.75
N ALA A 519 -32.42 -30.24 -40.08
CA ALA A 519 -32.41 -31.06 -41.28
C ALA A 519 -33.07 -30.39 -42.50
N ALA A 520 -32.38 -30.52 -43.64
CA ALA A 520 -32.84 -30.72 -45.03
C ALA A 520 -33.61 -29.60 -45.80
N PRO A 521 -33.62 -29.62 -47.16
CA PRO A 521 -32.85 -30.43 -48.12
C PRO A 521 -32.03 -29.62 -49.15
N LEU A 522 -31.11 -30.35 -49.80
CA LEU A 522 -30.26 -29.92 -50.91
C LEU A 522 -31.01 -29.52 -52.17
N VAL A 523 -30.45 -28.55 -52.90
CA VAL A 523 -30.53 -28.45 -54.37
C VAL A 523 -29.11 -28.45 -54.95
N SER A 524 -28.83 -29.53 -55.69
CA SER A 524 -27.88 -29.74 -56.79
C SER A 524 -27.11 -28.51 -57.34
N SER A 525 -25.78 -28.64 -57.49
CA SER A 525 -25.18 -29.06 -58.78
C SER A 525 -23.65 -29.17 -58.74
N ALA A 526 -23.16 -30.32 -59.23
CA ALA A 526 -21.89 -30.68 -59.87
C ALA A 526 -20.79 -29.59 -60.00
N THR A 527 -19.49 -29.90 -59.94
CA THR A 527 -18.83 -30.84 -60.86
C THR A 527 -17.45 -31.27 -60.35
N ALA A 528 -17.12 -32.53 -60.63
CA ALA A 528 -15.90 -33.27 -60.35
C ALA A 528 -14.63 -32.69 -60.97
N VAL A 529 -13.45 -33.02 -60.41
CA VAL A 529 -12.36 -33.79 -61.08
C VAL A 529 -11.47 -34.47 -60.01
N THR A 530 -11.40 -35.80 -60.03
CA THR A 530 -10.29 -36.67 -59.55
C THR A 530 -9.45 -37.10 -60.77
N PRO A 531 -8.39 -37.95 -60.73
CA PRO A 531 -7.69 -38.63 -59.62
C PRO A 531 -6.15 -38.70 -59.77
N LEU A 532 -5.45 -39.32 -58.80
CA LEU A 532 -4.58 -40.52 -58.92
C LEU A 532 -3.74 -40.67 -57.62
N SER A 533 -3.97 -41.69 -56.77
CA SER A 533 -3.28 -43.00 -56.65
C SER A 533 -1.79 -42.89 -56.24
N SER A 534 -1.23 -43.63 -55.29
CA SER A 534 -1.27 -45.10 -55.11
C SER A 534 -0.48 -45.59 -53.87
N GLY A 535 -0.88 -46.76 -53.32
CA GLY A 535 -0.05 -47.73 -52.56
C GLY A 535 0.01 -47.51 -51.04
N GLY A 536 -0.41 -48.41 -50.12
CA GLY A 536 -0.26 -49.87 -50.04
C GLY A 536 1.09 -50.22 -49.36
N ILE A 537 1.28 -51.06 -48.33
CA ILE A 537 0.64 -52.31 -47.89
C ILE A 537 1.39 -52.81 -46.60
N THR A 538 0.65 -53.30 -45.57
CA THR A 538 0.86 -54.43 -44.58
C THR A 538 2.21 -54.68 -43.85
N ALA A 539 2.37 -55.44 -42.76
CA ALA A 539 1.58 -56.02 -41.65
C ALA A 539 2.52 -56.91 -40.78
N GLY A 540 2.09 -57.28 -39.57
CA GLY A 540 2.53 -58.48 -38.80
C GLY A 540 3.67 -58.24 -37.79
N GLY A 541 3.71 -58.85 -36.60
CA GLY A 541 2.98 -59.94 -35.95
C GLY A 541 3.62 -60.23 -34.58
N ALA A 542 2.88 -60.92 -33.71
CA ALA A 542 3.09 -61.06 -32.25
C ALA A 542 4.11 -62.12 -31.78
N SER A 543 4.57 -62.03 -30.50
CA SER A 543 4.78 -63.18 -29.58
C SER A 543 5.29 -62.77 -28.16
N THR A 544 4.64 -63.30 -27.11
CA THR A 544 5.08 -63.43 -25.68
C THR A 544 5.94 -64.70 -25.46
N PRO A 545 6.34 -65.22 -24.25
CA PRO A 545 6.27 -64.78 -22.81
C PRO A 545 7.57 -65.10 -21.95
N SER A 546 7.45 -64.99 -20.59
CA SER A 546 8.22 -65.66 -19.48
C SER A 546 9.41 -64.90 -18.84
N ALA A 547 9.80 -64.97 -17.55
CA ALA A 547 9.26 -65.29 -16.20
C ALA A 547 10.41 -65.09 -15.16
N GLY A 548 10.11 -64.92 -13.85
CA GLY A 548 11.05 -65.09 -12.70
C GLY A 548 11.01 -63.94 -11.67
N SER A 549 10.27 -64.03 -10.53
CA SER A 549 10.63 -64.59 -9.19
C SER A 549 11.66 -63.75 -8.40
N ALA A 550 11.64 -63.52 -7.08
CA ALA A 550 10.70 -63.55 -5.94
C ALA A 550 11.58 -63.22 -4.69
N SER A 551 11.09 -62.44 -3.71
CA SER A 551 11.34 -62.71 -2.27
C SER A 551 10.54 -61.77 -1.35
N THR A 552 10.05 -62.38 -0.28
CA THR A 552 9.11 -61.94 0.74
C THR A 552 9.80 -61.76 2.09
N PHE A 553 9.26 -60.93 3.00
CA PHE A 553 9.09 -61.32 4.41
C PHE A 553 7.80 -60.71 4.99
N SER A 554 7.25 -61.43 5.95
CA SER A 554 5.86 -61.48 6.40
C SER A 554 5.75 -61.13 7.89
N SER A 555 4.61 -60.59 8.33
CA SER A 555 4.03 -60.97 9.61
C SER A 555 2.49 -60.87 9.58
N VAL A 556 1.88 -61.92 10.11
CA VAL A 556 0.43 -62.24 10.18
C VAL A 556 0.09 -62.40 11.67
N VAL A 557 -1.10 -61.97 12.12
CA VAL A 557 -2.17 -62.81 12.74
C VAL A 557 -3.46 -61.96 12.92
N SER A 558 -4.60 -62.62 12.65
CA SER A 558 -5.95 -62.12 12.33
C SER A 558 -6.99 -62.21 13.50
N PRO A 559 -8.33 -62.43 13.32
CA PRO A 559 -9.38 -61.39 13.42
C PRO A 559 -10.59 -61.80 14.33
N ILE A 560 -11.62 -60.93 14.47
CA ILE A 560 -12.98 -61.33 14.90
C ILE A 560 -14.05 -60.65 14.02
N ALA A 561 -15.07 -61.43 13.66
CA ALA A 561 -16.10 -61.22 12.63
C ALA A 561 -17.43 -60.66 13.16
N VAL A 562 -18.23 -60.03 12.28
CA VAL A 562 -19.71 -59.95 12.39
C VAL A 562 -20.36 -59.90 10.99
N SER A 563 -21.49 -60.60 10.82
CA SER A 563 -22.52 -60.55 9.75
C SER A 563 -23.90 -60.80 10.41
N PRO A 564 -25.10 -60.63 9.78
CA PRO A 564 -25.51 -59.98 8.52
C PRO A 564 -26.78 -59.03 8.61
N LEU A 565 -27.07 -58.34 7.49
CA LEU A 565 -28.27 -57.67 6.87
C LEU A 565 -29.71 -57.71 7.50
N PRO A 566 -30.72 -56.83 7.12
CA PRO A 566 -31.12 -56.50 5.71
C PRO A 566 -31.81 -55.16 5.30
N SER A 567 -31.70 -54.87 3.99
CA SER A 567 -32.62 -54.31 2.93
C SER A 567 -33.53 -53.07 3.07
N SER A 568 -33.38 -52.12 2.12
CA SER A 568 -34.34 -51.62 1.08
C SER A 568 -33.85 -50.24 0.57
N GLY A 569 -33.95 -49.78 -0.69
CA GLY A 569 -34.57 -50.24 -1.93
C GLY A 569 -34.02 -49.43 -3.14
N SER A 570 -34.38 -49.88 -4.34
CA SER A 570 -33.87 -49.61 -5.69
C SER A 570 -34.18 -48.25 -6.33
N VAL A 571 -33.29 -47.72 -7.21
CA VAL A 571 -33.64 -47.19 -8.55
C VAL A 571 -32.48 -47.40 -9.55
N LEU A 572 -32.88 -47.61 -10.82
CA LEU A 572 -32.25 -48.13 -12.03
C LEU A 572 -30.94 -47.47 -12.54
N SER A 573 -30.08 -48.31 -13.13
CA SER A 573 -28.85 -48.00 -13.85
C SER A 573 -29.02 -48.17 -15.37
N ALA A 574 -28.42 -47.26 -16.14
CA ALA A 574 -28.18 -47.41 -17.58
C ALA A 574 -26.65 -47.31 -17.85
N PRO A 575 -26.12 -48.00 -18.87
CA PRO A 575 -24.69 -48.29 -18.98
C PRO A 575 -23.90 -47.11 -19.58
N ILE A 576 -22.80 -46.73 -18.93
CA ILE A 576 -21.79 -45.82 -19.49
C ILE A 576 -20.70 -46.70 -20.13
N SER A 577 -20.58 -46.61 -21.45
CA SER A 577 -19.46 -47.15 -22.22
C SER A 577 -18.20 -46.30 -22.03
N PRO A 578 -16.99 -46.90 -22.09
CA PRO A 578 -15.74 -46.18 -21.90
C PRO A 578 -15.42 -45.31 -23.11
N ILE A 579 -15.22 -43.99 -22.90
CA ILE A 579 -14.76 -43.07 -23.94
C ILE A 579 -13.22 -43.11 -23.96
N PRO A 580 -12.57 -43.18 -25.15
CA PRO A 580 -11.13 -43.32 -25.26
C PRO A 580 -10.42 -42.02 -24.86
N PHE A 581 -9.27 -42.17 -24.19
CA PHE A 581 -8.28 -41.11 -24.02
C PHE A 581 -7.89 -40.55 -25.40
N ALA A 582 -8.29 -39.32 -25.68
CA ALA A 582 -7.72 -38.54 -26.76
C ALA A 582 -6.38 -37.97 -26.26
N ASN A 583 -5.28 -38.48 -26.81
CA ASN A 583 -3.98 -37.82 -26.77
C ASN A 583 -4.13 -36.46 -27.46
N GLY A 584 -4.40 -35.42 -26.68
CA GLY A 584 -4.20 -34.05 -27.11
C GLY A 584 -2.70 -33.82 -27.24
N THR A 585 -2.24 -33.59 -28.46
CA THR A 585 -0.91 -33.07 -28.72
C THR A 585 -0.70 -31.80 -27.91
N GLN A 586 0.25 -31.85 -26.98
CA GLN A 586 0.83 -30.69 -26.32
C GLN A 586 1.27 -29.69 -27.39
N SER A 587 0.59 -28.56 -27.49
CA SER A 587 1.17 -27.36 -28.08
C SER A 587 2.15 -26.81 -27.05
N ASN A 588 3.45 -27.05 -27.26
CA ASN A 588 4.51 -26.31 -26.59
C ASN A 588 4.29 -24.82 -26.88
N VAL A 589 3.80 -24.06 -25.90
CA VAL A 589 3.86 -22.60 -25.93
C VAL A 589 5.18 -22.22 -25.27
N THR A 590 6.28 -22.42 -26.00
CA THR A 590 7.52 -21.71 -25.68
C THR A 590 7.26 -20.21 -25.68
N ALA A 591 7.85 -19.47 -24.74
CA ALA A 591 7.84 -18.01 -24.66
C ALA A 591 7.69 -17.39 -26.05
N GLN A 592 6.55 -16.72 -26.29
CA GLN A 592 6.28 -16.13 -27.58
C GLN A 592 7.33 -15.05 -27.80
N ALA A 593 8.34 -15.35 -28.63
CA ALA A 593 9.35 -14.38 -29.00
C ALA A 593 8.61 -13.20 -29.65
N CYS A 594 8.64 -12.04 -29.00
CA CYS A 594 8.07 -10.82 -29.56
C CYS A 594 8.70 -10.63 -30.93
N SER A 595 7.86 -10.60 -31.97
CA SER A 595 8.31 -10.70 -33.35
C SER A 595 9.16 -9.51 -33.80
N GLU A 596 9.16 -8.42 -33.02
CA GLU A 596 9.84 -7.17 -33.33
C GLU A 596 10.77 -6.75 -32.17
N PRO A 597 12.01 -6.31 -32.48
CA PRO A 597 12.88 -5.70 -31.48
C PRO A 597 12.26 -4.41 -30.95
N PRO A 598 12.56 -4.03 -29.69
CA PRO A 598 11.99 -2.82 -29.10
C PRO A 598 12.47 -1.57 -29.85
N SER A 599 11.56 -0.60 -29.98
CA SER A 599 11.89 0.69 -30.59
C SER A 599 12.89 1.46 -29.69
N PRO A 600 14.01 1.98 -30.23
CA PRO A 600 14.96 2.76 -29.42
C PRO A 600 14.29 3.97 -28.80
N LYS A 601 14.45 4.12 -27.47
CA LYS A 601 13.91 5.27 -26.74
C LYS A 601 14.89 6.45 -26.76
N ALA A 602 14.37 7.62 -27.11
CA ALA A 602 15.06 8.88 -26.91
C ALA A 602 14.86 9.33 -25.46
N ARG A 603 15.97 9.64 -24.77
CA ARG A 603 15.97 10.21 -23.42
C ARG A 603 16.08 11.73 -23.50
N ILE A 604 15.11 12.43 -22.90
CA ILE A 604 15.12 13.90 -22.76
C ILE A 604 14.94 14.21 -21.28
N ARG A 605 15.85 15.01 -20.71
CA ARG A 605 15.70 15.56 -19.37
C ARG A 605 15.40 17.04 -19.46
N GLY A 606 14.35 17.50 -18.78
CA GLY A 606 13.98 18.91 -18.78
C GLY A 606 12.58 19.15 -18.26
N GLN A 607 12.06 20.35 -18.50
CA GLN A 607 10.72 20.81 -18.15
C GLN A 607 9.91 20.99 -19.44
N GLN A 608 8.83 20.23 -19.62
CA GLN A 608 8.08 20.27 -20.88
C GLN A 608 6.62 19.82 -20.75
N GLY A 609 5.78 20.39 -21.62
CA GLY A 609 4.43 19.87 -21.85
C GLY A 609 4.48 18.48 -22.48
N LEU A 610 3.51 17.65 -22.12
CA LEU A 610 3.39 16.28 -22.62
C LEU A 610 2.05 16.10 -23.34
N THR A 611 1.96 15.10 -24.21
CA THR A 611 0.66 14.59 -24.66
C THR A 611 0.17 13.59 -23.64
N ALA A 612 -0.98 13.87 -23.02
CA ALA A 612 -1.62 12.93 -22.10
C ALA A 612 -2.00 11.62 -22.83
N PRO A 613 -1.87 10.45 -22.18
CA PRO A 613 -2.43 9.23 -22.72
C PRO A 613 -3.95 9.33 -22.82
N THR A 614 -4.51 8.80 -23.90
CA THR A 614 -5.96 8.62 -24.01
C THR A 614 -6.35 7.38 -23.22
N LYS A 615 -6.74 7.58 -21.96
CA LYS A 615 -7.16 6.48 -21.09
C LYS A 615 -8.48 5.88 -21.58
N ALA A 616 -8.63 4.58 -21.42
CA ALA A 616 -9.88 3.89 -21.69
C ALA A 616 -11.04 4.49 -20.89
N THR A 617 -12.19 4.69 -21.52
CA THR A 617 -13.38 5.28 -20.87
C THR A 617 -13.89 4.46 -19.68
N SER A 618 -13.61 3.15 -19.66
CA SER A 618 -13.88 2.23 -18.57
C SER A 618 -13.18 2.62 -17.26
N LEU A 619 -12.00 3.25 -17.35
CA LEU A 619 -11.20 3.70 -16.21
C LEU A 619 -11.65 5.05 -15.63
N LEU A 620 -12.55 5.76 -16.34
CA LEU A 620 -12.85 7.16 -16.07
C LEU A 620 -14.27 7.35 -15.52
N ASP A 621 -14.42 8.33 -14.62
CA ASP A 621 -15.69 8.95 -14.26
C ASP A 621 -15.58 10.46 -14.50
N ASN A 622 -16.47 11.00 -15.34
CA ASN A 622 -16.48 12.41 -15.74
C ASN A 622 -15.10 12.94 -16.22
N GLY A 623 -14.35 12.10 -16.95
CA GLY A 623 -13.03 12.44 -17.50
C GLY A 623 -11.87 12.38 -16.50
N LYS A 624 -12.14 12.08 -15.23
CA LYS A 624 -11.13 11.80 -14.19
C LYS A 624 -11.01 10.30 -13.98
N VAL A 625 -9.88 9.82 -13.46
CA VAL A 625 -9.80 8.39 -13.09
C VAL A 625 -10.79 8.12 -11.96
N PHE A 626 -11.59 7.07 -12.10
CA PHE A 626 -12.62 6.69 -11.13
C PHE A 626 -12.00 6.42 -9.76
N GLU A 627 -12.62 6.96 -8.71
CA GLU A 627 -12.22 6.75 -7.32
C GLU A 627 -13.42 6.48 -6.43
N ARG A 628 -13.23 5.68 -5.38
CA ARG A 628 -14.27 5.35 -4.41
C ARG A 628 -13.65 5.08 -3.04
N SER A 629 -14.10 5.81 -2.03
CA SER A 629 -13.65 5.60 -0.66
C SER A 629 -14.22 4.35 -0.01
N LYS A 630 -13.44 3.82 0.94
CA LYS A 630 -13.83 2.72 1.80
C LYS A 630 -15.23 2.93 2.38
N PRO A 631 -16.20 2.04 2.11
CA PRO A 631 -17.53 2.14 2.67
C PRO A 631 -17.48 1.93 4.19
N GLN A 632 -18.23 2.75 4.94
CA GLN A 632 -18.37 2.59 6.39
C GLN A 632 -19.78 2.15 6.81
N TYR A 633 -20.72 2.08 5.85
CA TYR A 633 -22.08 1.61 6.04
C TYR A 633 -22.85 2.38 7.12
N GLU A 634 -22.64 3.70 7.16
CA GLU A 634 -23.11 4.62 8.19
C GLU A 634 -24.61 4.45 8.48
N ASN A 635 -25.41 4.38 7.41
CA ASN A 635 -26.87 4.31 7.47
C ASN A 635 -27.44 2.87 7.46
N VAL A 636 -26.59 1.84 7.58
CA VAL A 636 -27.06 0.45 7.61
C VAL A 636 -27.43 0.06 9.04
N PRO A 637 -28.65 -0.43 9.31
CA PRO A 637 -29.03 -0.83 10.67
C PRO A 637 -28.23 -2.06 11.11
N ILE A 638 -27.95 -2.15 12.42
CA ILE A 638 -27.18 -3.25 13.01
C ILE A 638 -27.79 -4.62 12.69
N SER A 639 -29.12 -4.69 12.57
CA SER A 639 -29.85 -5.93 12.21
C SER A 639 -29.50 -6.48 10.83
N SER A 640 -28.91 -5.67 9.94
CA SER A 640 -28.41 -6.13 8.64
C SER A 640 -27.02 -6.76 8.72
N PHE A 641 -26.32 -6.67 9.85
CA PHE A 641 -25.01 -7.29 10.02
C PHE A 641 -25.15 -8.73 10.49
N VAL A 642 -24.52 -9.65 9.75
CA VAL A 642 -24.53 -11.09 10.04
C VAL A 642 -23.16 -11.49 10.59
N SER A 643 -23.05 -11.52 11.93
CA SER A 643 -21.86 -12.01 12.63
C SER A 643 -21.58 -13.47 12.25
N VAL A 644 -20.37 -13.75 11.76
CA VAL A 644 -19.96 -15.12 11.40
C VAL A 644 -19.89 -16.03 12.62
N LYS A 645 -19.47 -15.51 13.78
CA LYS A 645 -19.44 -16.30 15.02
C LYS A 645 -20.83 -16.66 15.53
N SER A 646 -21.76 -15.72 15.44
CA SER A 646 -23.16 -15.96 15.79
C SER A 646 -23.83 -16.99 14.87
N LYS A 647 -23.27 -17.23 13.68
CA LYS A 647 -23.73 -18.21 12.69
C LYS A 647 -22.91 -19.50 12.65
N GLY A 648 -21.98 -19.68 13.59
CA GLY A 648 -21.36 -20.99 13.85
C GLY A 648 -19.85 -21.06 13.59
N ALA A 649 -19.26 -20.09 12.90
CA ALA A 649 -17.80 -20.01 12.76
C ALA A 649 -17.15 -19.80 14.14
N LYS A 650 -15.97 -20.37 14.37
CA LYS A 650 -15.28 -20.28 15.67
C LYS A 650 -14.29 -19.12 15.70
N GLY A 651 -13.50 -18.97 14.65
CA GLY A 651 -12.44 -17.97 14.59
C GLY A 651 -11.39 -18.17 15.69
N ASP A 652 -11.11 -19.41 16.06
CA ASP A 652 -10.21 -19.79 17.18
C ASP A 652 -8.80 -20.19 16.72
N GLY A 653 -8.53 -20.14 15.41
CA GLY A 653 -7.22 -20.45 14.82
C GLY A 653 -6.91 -21.94 14.71
N VAL A 654 -7.89 -22.81 15.00
CA VAL A 654 -7.73 -24.28 14.97
C VAL A 654 -8.89 -24.97 14.27
N THR A 655 -10.12 -24.61 14.61
CA THR A 655 -11.34 -25.19 14.04
C THR A 655 -11.45 -24.84 12.56
N ASP A 656 -11.72 -25.85 11.74
CA ASP A 656 -12.06 -25.67 10.34
C ASP A 656 -13.42 -24.96 10.20
N ASP A 657 -13.38 -23.70 9.80
CA ASP A 657 -14.54 -22.83 9.64
C ASP A 657 -15.07 -22.80 8.21
N THR A 658 -14.49 -23.58 7.30
CA THR A 658 -14.80 -23.56 5.85
C THR A 658 -16.30 -23.74 5.59
N ALA A 659 -16.90 -24.80 6.15
CA ALA A 659 -18.32 -25.11 5.94
C ALA A 659 -19.24 -24.06 6.58
N ALA A 660 -18.88 -23.56 7.76
CA ALA A 660 -19.66 -22.54 8.46
C ALA A 660 -19.68 -21.24 7.64
N ILE A 661 -18.51 -20.76 7.21
CA ILE A 661 -18.36 -19.57 6.38
C ILE A 661 -19.07 -19.75 5.05
N GLN A 662 -18.87 -20.87 4.35
CA GLN A 662 -19.56 -21.12 3.09
C GLN A 662 -21.09 -21.04 3.23
N ASN A 663 -21.66 -21.62 4.29
CA ASN A 663 -23.10 -21.55 4.57
C ASN A 663 -23.57 -20.11 4.86
N ILE A 664 -22.77 -19.33 5.58
CA ILE A 664 -23.07 -17.92 5.85
C ILE A 664 -23.09 -17.13 4.55
N LEU A 665 -22.05 -17.25 3.72
CA LEU A 665 -21.99 -16.54 2.44
C LEU A 665 -23.13 -16.96 1.51
N ASN A 666 -23.48 -18.24 1.47
CA ASN A 666 -24.60 -18.74 0.65
C ASN A 666 -25.97 -18.22 1.10
N SER A 667 -26.13 -17.86 2.38
CA SER A 667 -27.42 -17.42 2.95
C SER A 667 -27.53 -15.90 3.11
N ALA A 668 -26.43 -15.17 3.00
CA ALA A 668 -26.42 -13.71 3.07
C ALA A 668 -27.21 -13.11 1.91
N THR A 669 -28.12 -12.19 2.23
CA THR A 669 -28.88 -11.43 1.23
C THR A 669 -28.18 -10.12 0.87
N THR A 670 -28.55 -9.50 -0.25
CA THR A 670 -27.86 -8.30 -0.77
C THR A 670 -28.03 -7.04 0.10
N ASP A 671 -29.04 -7.03 0.97
CA ASP A 671 -29.30 -6.01 1.98
C ASP A 671 -28.57 -6.27 3.32
N GLN A 672 -27.87 -7.40 3.42
CA GLN A 672 -27.05 -7.76 4.58
C GLN A 672 -25.57 -7.51 4.33
N ILE A 673 -24.82 -7.41 5.44
CA ILE A 673 -23.36 -7.32 5.45
C ILE A 673 -22.84 -8.45 6.32
N VAL A 674 -22.00 -9.31 5.77
CA VAL A 674 -21.34 -10.38 6.53
C VAL A 674 -20.25 -9.73 7.39
N TYR A 675 -20.40 -9.87 8.71
CA TYR A 675 -19.49 -9.31 9.69
C TYR A 675 -18.56 -10.38 10.22
N PHE A 676 -17.29 -10.31 9.85
CA PHE A 676 -16.27 -11.17 10.44
C PHE A 676 -15.85 -10.57 11.78
N ASP A 677 -16.41 -11.11 12.88
CA ASP A 677 -15.92 -10.82 14.22
C ASP A 677 -14.41 -11.11 14.30
N HIS A 678 -13.66 -10.41 15.15
CA HIS A 678 -12.21 -10.63 15.19
C HIS A 678 -11.88 -12.08 15.61
N GLY A 679 -10.93 -12.70 14.92
CA GLY A 679 -10.56 -14.10 15.13
C GLY A 679 -9.67 -14.62 14.01
N ALA A 680 -9.26 -15.88 14.13
CA ALA A 680 -8.53 -16.60 13.08
C ALA A 680 -9.37 -17.77 12.57
N TYR A 681 -9.81 -17.68 11.32
CA TYR A 681 -10.72 -18.61 10.68
C TYR A 681 -9.92 -19.55 9.78
N VAL A 682 -9.75 -20.80 10.20
CA VAL A 682 -9.00 -21.79 9.42
C VAL A 682 -9.88 -22.26 8.26
N ILE A 683 -9.35 -22.15 7.05
CA ILE A 683 -9.99 -22.57 5.80
C ILE A 683 -9.18 -23.73 5.23
N THR A 684 -9.84 -24.87 5.02
CA THR A 684 -9.21 -26.12 4.54
C THR A 684 -9.63 -26.52 3.14
N ASP A 685 -10.61 -25.83 2.56
CA ASP A 685 -11.04 -25.98 1.18
C ASP A 685 -11.56 -24.64 0.61
N THR A 686 -11.72 -24.55 -0.71
CA THR A 686 -12.16 -23.31 -1.38
C THR A 686 -13.50 -22.82 -0.84
N VAL A 687 -13.54 -21.58 -0.36
CA VAL A 687 -14.76 -20.82 -0.07
C VAL A 687 -15.17 -20.04 -1.32
N ASN A 688 -16.36 -20.33 -1.84
CA ASN A 688 -16.94 -19.62 -2.98
C ASN A 688 -17.76 -18.44 -2.47
N VAL A 689 -17.32 -17.23 -2.80
CA VAL A 689 -17.96 -15.97 -2.42
C VAL A 689 -18.96 -15.58 -3.52
N PRO A 690 -20.25 -15.35 -3.19
CA PRO A 690 -21.25 -14.93 -4.17
C PRO A 690 -20.93 -13.59 -4.82
N LYS A 691 -21.41 -13.40 -6.05
CA LYS A 691 -21.18 -12.17 -6.84
C LYS A 691 -21.88 -10.91 -6.31
N ASN A 692 -22.82 -11.03 -5.37
CA ASN A 692 -23.51 -9.90 -4.76
C ASN A 692 -23.44 -10.02 -3.24
N ILE A 693 -22.43 -9.42 -2.64
CA ILE A 693 -22.18 -9.56 -1.21
C ILE A 693 -21.36 -8.38 -0.67
N LYS A 694 -21.57 -8.08 0.61
CA LYS A 694 -20.77 -7.12 1.35
C LYS A 694 -20.17 -7.82 2.57
N ILE A 695 -18.88 -7.63 2.79
CA ILE A 695 -18.12 -8.26 3.86
C ILE A 695 -17.32 -7.17 4.58
N THR A 696 -17.36 -7.14 5.91
CA THR A 696 -16.46 -6.29 6.71
C THR A 696 -15.93 -7.04 7.93
N GLY A 697 -14.69 -6.77 8.30
CA GLY A 697 -14.08 -7.34 9.49
C GLY A 697 -14.00 -6.41 10.70
N GLU A 698 -13.93 -7.00 11.89
CA GLU A 698 -13.55 -6.32 13.13
C GLU A 698 -12.02 -6.31 13.27
N ILE A 699 -11.39 -5.20 12.87
CA ILE A 699 -9.93 -4.99 12.90
C ILE A 699 -9.13 -6.17 12.33
N TRP A 700 -9.30 -6.42 11.03
CA TRP A 700 -8.56 -7.42 10.28
C TRP A 700 -8.60 -8.84 10.88
N PRO A 701 -9.78 -9.48 11.00
CA PRO A 701 -9.86 -10.92 11.23
C PRO A 701 -9.05 -11.71 10.19
N LEU A 702 -8.45 -12.80 10.64
CA LEU A 702 -7.52 -13.60 9.86
C LEU A 702 -8.27 -14.73 9.14
N ILE A 703 -8.18 -14.79 7.82
CA ILE A 703 -8.62 -15.92 7.00
C ILE A 703 -7.37 -16.77 6.70
N MET A 704 -7.28 -17.95 7.29
CA MET A 704 -6.04 -18.73 7.33
C MET A 704 -6.15 -20.02 6.53
N ALA A 705 -5.47 -20.09 5.39
CA ALA A 705 -5.44 -21.29 4.55
C ALA A 705 -4.59 -22.41 5.17
N SER A 706 -5.09 -23.64 5.18
CA SER A 706 -4.36 -24.81 5.67
C SER A 706 -4.83 -26.11 5.05
N GLY A 707 -4.08 -27.19 5.25
CA GLY A 707 -4.51 -28.53 4.92
C GLY A 707 -4.30 -28.96 3.45
N PRO A 708 -4.71 -30.20 3.10
CA PRO A 708 -4.30 -30.85 1.86
C PRO A 708 -4.79 -30.19 0.57
N ALA A 709 -5.88 -29.41 0.62
CA ALA A 709 -6.39 -28.70 -0.54
C ALA A 709 -5.40 -27.65 -1.08
N PHE A 710 -4.52 -27.14 -0.22
CA PHE A 710 -3.59 -26.06 -0.53
C PHE A 710 -2.12 -26.48 -0.41
N SER A 711 -1.84 -27.78 -0.39
CA SER A 711 -0.47 -28.28 -0.19
C SER A 711 0.30 -28.59 -1.48
N ASP A 712 -0.36 -28.61 -2.64
CA ASP A 712 0.25 -28.96 -3.92
C ASP A 712 0.33 -27.76 -4.87
N GLN A 713 1.54 -27.22 -5.04
CA GLN A 713 1.81 -26.12 -5.96
C GLN A 713 1.65 -26.47 -7.45
N ASN A 714 1.62 -27.75 -7.81
CA ASN A 714 1.39 -28.17 -9.20
C ASN A 714 -0.11 -28.18 -9.54
N ASN A 715 -0.97 -28.21 -8.51
CA ASN A 715 -2.42 -28.16 -8.63
C ASN A 715 -2.97 -27.08 -7.68
N PRO A 716 -2.59 -25.80 -7.87
CA PRO A 716 -2.96 -24.75 -6.94
C PRO A 716 -4.47 -24.51 -6.96
N ARG A 717 -5.02 -24.10 -5.80
CA ARG A 717 -6.46 -23.92 -5.59
C ARG A 717 -6.73 -22.59 -4.88
N PRO A 718 -7.82 -21.89 -5.23
CA PRO A 718 -8.21 -20.67 -4.54
C PRO A 718 -8.70 -20.96 -3.13
N VAL A 719 -8.26 -20.15 -2.18
CA VAL A 719 -8.78 -20.14 -0.80
C VAL A 719 -10.13 -19.45 -0.81
N PHE A 720 -10.17 -18.20 -1.26
CA PHE A 720 -11.41 -17.51 -1.62
C PHE A 720 -11.53 -17.41 -3.13
N ARG A 721 -12.64 -17.92 -3.67
CA ARG A 721 -13.04 -17.71 -5.07
C ARG A 721 -14.17 -16.67 -5.10
N VAL A 722 -13.89 -15.47 -5.61
CA VAL A 722 -14.84 -14.35 -5.62
C VAL A 722 -15.59 -14.26 -6.93
N GLY A 723 -16.85 -14.70 -6.89
CA GLY A 723 -17.66 -14.95 -8.09
C GLY A 723 -17.20 -16.17 -8.88
N ALA A 724 -18.07 -16.68 -9.75
CA ALA A 724 -17.66 -17.61 -10.80
C ALA A 724 -17.11 -16.84 -12.01
N PRO A 725 -16.25 -17.44 -12.85
CA PRO A 725 -15.86 -16.85 -14.12
C PRO A 725 -17.08 -16.40 -14.94
N GLY A 726 -17.10 -15.13 -15.33
CA GLY A 726 -18.18 -14.50 -16.09
C GLY A 726 -19.31 -13.91 -15.26
N ASP A 727 -19.27 -14.04 -13.94
CA ASP A 727 -20.22 -13.35 -13.08
C ASP A 727 -20.04 -11.83 -13.16
N ARG A 728 -21.18 -11.14 -13.20
CA ARG A 728 -21.29 -9.69 -12.98
C ARG A 728 -22.13 -9.41 -11.75
N GLY A 729 -21.65 -8.53 -10.88
CA GLY A 729 -22.29 -8.25 -9.59
C GLY A 729 -21.65 -7.10 -8.82
N ALA A 730 -21.82 -7.11 -7.50
CA ALA A 730 -21.27 -6.12 -6.59
C ALA A 730 -20.69 -6.83 -5.36
N VAL A 731 -19.38 -6.79 -5.20
CA VAL A 731 -18.66 -7.41 -4.08
C VAL A 731 -17.84 -6.35 -3.37
N GLU A 732 -18.15 -6.09 -2.10
CA GLU A 732 -17.38 -5.16 -1.26
C GLU A 732 -16.73 -5.96 -0.13
N MET A 733 -15.41 -5.82 0.06
CA MET A 733 -14.73 -6.37 1.24
C MET A 733 -13.88 -5.29 1.92
N THR A 734 -14.02 -5.19 3.23
CA THR A 734 -13.29 -4.22 4.04
C THR A 734 -12.70 -4.82 5.32
N ASP A 735 -11.52 -4.34 5.73
CA ASP A 735 -10.91 -4.69 7.02
C ASP A 735 -10.69 -6.21 7.21
N LEU A 736 -10.04 -6.91 6.25
CA LEU A 736 -9.74 -8.36 6.35
C LEU A 736 -8.24 -8.65 6.19
N MET A 737 -7.79 -9.78 6.72
CA MET A 737 -6.41 -10.26 6.50
C MET A 737 -6.37 -11.71 6.05
N PHE A 738 -5.75 -11.97 4.90
CA PHE A 738 -5.54 -13.32 4.37
C PHE A 738 -4.14 -13.81 4.74
N GLN A 739 -4.03 -15.02 5.31
CA GLN A 739 -2.77 -15.62 5.73
C GLN A 739 -2.77 -17.14 5.47
N THR A 740 -1.62 -17.77 5.67
CA THR A 740 -1.53 -19.24 5.76
C THR A 740 -1.31 -19.69 7.20
N LEU A 741 -1.87 -20.84 7.56
CA LEU A 741 -1.57 -21.56 8.79
C LEU A 741 -0.60 -22.71 8.46
N GLY A 742 0.70 -22.42 8.53
CA GLY A 742 1.78 -23.27 8.04
C GLY A 742 2.01 -23.13 6.53
N PRO A 743 2.79 -24.04 5.94
CA PRO A 743 3.00 -24.03 4.51
C PRO A 743 1.71 -24.39 3.76
N ALA A 744 1.36 -23.55 2.78
CA ALA A 744 0.25 -23.77 1.87
C ALA A 744 0.68 -23.44 0.42
N PRO A 745 1.71 -24.13 -0.12
CA PRO A 745 2.33 -23.77 -1.40
C PRO A 745 1.41 -23.93 -2.62
N GLY A 746 0.25 -24.55 -2.46
CA GLY A 746 -0.81 -24.62 -3.49
C GLY A 746 -1.93 -23.58 -3.29
N ALA A 747 -1.85 -22.71 -2.28
CA ALA A 747 -2.88 -21.69 -2.06
C ALA A 747 -2.77 -20.53 -3.07
N ILE A 748 -3.84 -20.27 -3.80
CA ILE A 748 -4.10 -18.95 -4.38
C ILE A 748 -4.97 -18.23 -3.35
N MET A 749 -4.42 -17.28 -2.61
CA MET A 749 -5.14 -16.71 -1.44
C MET A 749 -6.48 -16.07 -1.84
N MET A 750 -6.52 -15.39 -2.99
CA MET A 750 -7.76 -14.90 -3.59
C MET A 750 -7.74 -15.02 -5.11
N GLU A 751 -8.73 -15.74 -5.67
CA GLU A 751 -9.06 -15.72 -7.09
C GLU A 751 -10.29 -14.83 -7.28
N TRP A 752 -10.12 -13.74 -8.02
CA TRP A 752 -11.13 -12.71 -8.25
C TRP A 752 -11.67 -12.84 -9.67
N ASN A 753 -12.92 -13.30 -9.80
CA ASN A 753 -13.56 -13.58 -11.08
C ASN A 753 -14.69 -12.61 -11.43
N VAL A 754 -15.29 -11.97 -10.42
CA VAL A 754 -16.46 -11.12 -10.60
C VAL A 754 -16.11 -9.82 -11.32
N ALA A 755 -16.98 -9.42 -12.24
CA ALA A 755 -16.96 -8.10 -12.87
C ALA A 755 -18.04 -7.17 -12.30
N ASP A 756 -17.75 -5.88 -12.36
CA ASP A 756 -18.61 -4.81 -11.90
C ASP A 756 -19.96 -4.79 -12.61
N SER A 757 -21.03 -4.80 -11.82
CA SER A 757 -22.38 -4.42 -12.26
C SER A 757 -22.53 -2.91 -12.40
N SER A 758 -21.75 -2.14 -11.63
CA SER A 758 -21.55 -0.69 -11.77
C SER A 758 -20.09 -0.36 -11.43
N GLN A 759 -19.52 0.69 -12.01
CA GLN A 759 -18.11 1.05 -11.83
C GLN A 759 -17.69 1.05 -10.34
N GLY A 760 -16.70 0.23 -9.98
CA GLY A 760 -16.18 0.12 -8.61
C GLY A 760 -17.10 -0.58 -7.59
N SER A 761 -18.06 -1.38 -8.06
CA SER A 761 -18.92 -2.23 -7.22
C SER A 761 -18.23 -3.51 -6.70
N CYS A 762 -17.11 -3.89 -7.30
CA CYS A 762 -16.29 -5.07 -7.04
C CYS A 762 -14.93 -4.58 -6.55
N ALA A 763 -14.74 -4.59 -5.24
CA ALA A 763 -13.71 -3.78 -4.61
C ALA A 763 -13.24 -4.24 -3.22
N LEU A 764 -11.97 -3.92 -2.93
CA LEU A 764 -11.27 -4.19 -1.67
C LEU A 764 -10.77 -2.87 -1.05
N TRP A 765 -10.99 -2.68 0.25
CA TRP A 765 -10.40 -1.58 1.03
C TRP A 765 -9.85 -2.05 2.37
N ASP A 766 -8.61 -1.70 2.71
CA ASP A 766 -7.96 -2.20 3.93
C ASP A 766 -8.06 -3.73 4.05
N VAL A 767 -7.94 -4.43 2.93
CA VAL A 767 -7.83 -5.89 2.87
C VAL A 767 -6.38 -6.20 2.57
N HIS A 768 -5.76 -7.02 3.40
CA HIS A 768 -4.32 -7.27 3.31
C HIS A 768 -4.05 -8.77 3.24
N PHE A 769 -2.89 -9.13 2.69
CA PHE A 769 -2.38 -10.48 2.58
C PHE A 769 -1.04 -10.49 3.31
N ARG A 770 -0.91 -11.36 4.30
CA ARG A 770 0.25 -11.44 5.18
C ARG A 770 0.70 -12.89 5.33
N ILE A 771 1.75 -13.26 4.60
CA ILE A 771 2.23 -14.63 4.58
C ILE A 771 3.44 -14.78 5.49
N GLY A 772 3.20 -15.35 6.67
CA GLY A 772 4.21 -15.60 7.69
C GLY A 772 4.48 -14.42 8.63
N GLY A 773 5.56 -14.54 9.41
CA GLY A 773 6.08 -13.50 10.32
C GLY A 773 5.23 -13.22 11.56
N THR A 774 4.10 -13.90 11.75
CA THR A 774 3.12 -13.54 12.80
C THR A 774 2.54 -14.75 13.51
N ALA A 775 2.06 -14.54 14.73
CA ALA A 775 1.55 -15.60 15.58
C ALA A 775 0.46 -16.43 14.88
N GLY A 776 0.57 -17.76 14.99
CA GLY A 776 -0.34 -18.71 14.36
C GLY A 776 0.10 -19.19 12.98
N THR A 777 0.83 -18.38 12.22
CA THR A 777 1.25 -18.73 10.84
C THR A 777 2.20 -19.92 10.78
N ARG A 778 2.93 -20.23 11.87
CA ARG A 778 3.98 -21.27 11.89
C ARG A 778 5.10 -21.02 10.88
N LEU A 779 5.22 -19.79 10.38
CA LEU A 779 6.23 -19.30 9.45
C LEU A 779 6.96 -18.13 10.11
N GLN A 780 7.42 -18.37 11.34
CA GLN A 780 7.99 -17.39 12.25
C GLN A 780 9.49 -17.65 12.47
N ILE A 781 10.16 -16.76 13.19
CA ILE A 781 11.61 -16.82 13.37
C ILE A 781 12.10 -18.12 14.01
N ASP A 782 11.29 -18.77 14.84
CA ASP A 782 11.61 -20.05 15.47
C ASP A 782 11.82 -21.21 14.48
N ARG A 783 11.39 -21.04 13.22
CA ARG A 783 11.45 -22.05 12.16
C ARG A 783 12.14 -21.54 10.90
N CYS A 784 11.85 -20.30 10.54
CA CYS A 784 12.20 -19.71 9.26
C CYS A 784 13.28 -18.65 9.38
N GLN A 785 14.07 -18.65 10.47
CA GLN A 785 15.20 -17.75 10.63
C GLN A 785 16.11 -17.75 9.40
N LYS A 786 16.56 -16.56 9.00
CA LYS A 786 17.57 -16.43 7.95
C LYS A 786 18.90 -17.07 8.36
N ASN A 787 19.68 -17.50 7.38
CA ASN A 787 21.08 -17.86 7.55
C ASN A 787 21.85 -17.57 6.26
N GLU A 788 22.40 -16.37 6.18
CA GLU A 788 23.12 -15.84 5.03
C GLU A 788 24.51 -16.48 4.81
N ASN A 789 25.05 -17.17 5.83
CA ASN A 789 26.40 -17.74 5.81
C ASN A 789 26.46 -19.15 5.22
N VAL A 790 25.33 -19.71 4.81
CA VAL A 790 25.25 -21.03 4.19
C VAL A 790 24.51 -20.92 2.86
N THR A 791 24.75 -21.87 1.95
CA THR A 791 23.88 -22.02 0.78
C THR A 791 22.48 -22.38 1.26
N THR A 792 21.53 -21.48 1.02
CA THR A 792 20.14 -21.65 1.40
C THR A 792 19.45 -22.53 0.37
N THR A 793 18.90 -23.65 0.83
CA THR A 793 17.98 -24.48 0.05
C THR A 793 16.55 -24.19 0.45
N PHE A 794 15.61 -24.40 -0.47
CA PHE A 794 14.18 -24.31 -0.17
C PHE A 794 13.82 -25.21 1.03
N LYS A 795 13.16 -24.63 2.03
CA LYS A 795 12.62 -25.33 3.20
C LYS A 795 11.10 -25.45 3.05
N PRO A 796 10.55 -26.64 2.75
CA PRO A 796 9.11 -26.82 2.55
C PRO A 796 8.25 -26.33 3.71
N GLU A 797 8.74 -26.45 4.95
CA GLU A 797 8.09 -25.95 6.16
C GLU A 797 7.99 -24.42 6.23
N CYS A 798 8.80 -23.70 5.46
CA CYS A 798 8.80 -22.24 5.33
C CYS A 798 8.17 -21.76 4.02
N ALA A 799 7.49 -22.65 3.28
CA ALA A 799 6.71 -22.26 2.12
C ALA A 799 5.52 -21.38 2.55
N GLY A 800 5.25 -20.34 1.78
CA GLY A 800 4.10 -19.46 1.90
C GLY A 800 2.93 -19.97 1.06
N ALA A 801 2.44 -19.11 0.17
CA ALA A 801 1.37 -19.42 -0.79
C ALA A 801 1.91 -19.57 -2.23
N PHE A 802 1.08 -20.13 -3.12
CA PHE A 802 1.36 -20.16 -4.55
C PHE A 802 1.31 -18.75 -5.17
N MET A 803 0.26 -18.01 -4.79
CA MET A 803 -0.05 -16.67 -5.28
C MET A 803 -0.92 -15.93 -4.26
N LEU A 804 -0.71 -14.62 -4.08
CA LEU A 804 -1.53 -13.82 -3.16
C LEU A 804 -2.84 -13.38 -3.81
N MET A 805 -2.82 -12.93 -5.05
CA MET A 805 -4.04 -12.53 -5.76
C MET A 805 -3.99 -12.84 -7.25
N HIS A 806 -5.09 -13.40 -7.76
CA HIS A 806 -5.32 -13.64 -9.17
C HIS A 806 -6.59 -12.91 -9.62
N ILE A 807 -6.45 -11.82 -10.38
CA ILE A 807 -7.58 -11.14 -11.03
C ILE A 807 -7.73 -11.74 -12.42
N THR A 808 -8.77 -12.54 -12.62
CA THR A 808 -8.92 -13.33 -13.84
C THR A 808 -9.46 -12.49 -15.00
N GLN A 809 -9.38 -13.06 -16.21
CA GLN A 809 -9.61 -12.35 -17.47
C GLN A 809 -10.94 -11.58 -17.56
N GLN A 810 -12.02 -12.13 -16.98
CA GLN A 810 -13.36 -11.55 -17.09
C GLN A 810 -13.72 -10.65 -15.91
N ALA A 811 -12.85 -10.52 -14.92
CA ALA A 811 -13.11 -9.79 -13.69
C ALA A 811 -12.81 -8.29 -13.85
N THR A 812 -13.35 -7.47 -12.96
CA THR A 812 -12.96 -6.05 -12.77
C THR A 812 -12.71 -5.84 -11.29
N ALA A 813 -11.84 -4.90 -10.93
CA ALA A 813 -11.46 -4.72 -9.54
C ALA A 813 -11.09 -3.28 -9.19
N TYR A 814 -11.55 -2.80 -8.04
CA TYR A 814 -11.05 -1.60 -7.40
C TYR A 814 -10.34 -1.97 -6.09
N LEU A 815 -9.03 -1.77 -6.03
CA LEU A 815 -8.20 -2.09 -4.87
C LEU A 815 -7.69 -0.80 -4.25
N GLU A 816 -7.90 -0.59 -2.96
CA GLU A 816 -7.41 0.58 -2.25
C GLU A 816 -6.81 0.20 -0.90
N ASN A 817 -5.61 0.69 -0.62
CA ASN A 817 -4.83 0.32 0.55
C ASN A 817 -4.78 -1.19 0.78
N THR A 818 -4.36 -1.93 -0.26
CA THR A 818 -4.25 -3.39 -0.24
C THR A 818 -2.77 -3.76 -0.26
N TRP A 819 -2.33 -4.51 0.76
CA TRP A 819 -0.92 -4.85 0.95
C TRP A 819 -0.73 -6.36 0.81
N PHE A 820 0.12 -6.78 -0.11
CA PHE A 820 0.46 -8.17 -0.42
C PHE A 820 1.87 -8.48 0.09
N TRP A 821 1.98 -8.74 1.39
CA TRP A 821 3.26 -8.87 2.09
C TRP A 821 3.60 -10.33 2.39
N VAL A 822 4.78 -10.74 1.95
CA VAL A 822 5.41 -12.00 2.31
C VAL A 822 6.48 -11.68 3.35
N ALA A 823 6.37 -12.24 4.55
CA ALA A 823 7.11 -11.71 5.68
C ALA A 823 8.63 -11.79 5.51
N ASP A 824 9.29 -10.63 5.55
CA ASP A 824 10.73 -10.50 5.59
C ASP A 824 11.30 -10.55 7.02
N HIS A 825 10.45 -10.30 8.03
CA HIS A 825 10.80 -10.34 9.45
C HIS A 825 9.66 -10.76 10.37
N GLU A 826 10.02 -11.08 11.62
CA GLU A 826 9.13 -11.48 12.71
C GLU A 826 8.44 -10.29 13.40
N LEU A 827 7.14 -10.41 13.70
CA LEU A 827 6.33 -9.36 14.33
C LEU A 827 5.81 -9.67 15.74
N ASP A 828 5.91 -10.91 16.24
CA ASP A 828 5.30 -11.29 17.52
C ASP A 828 6.27 -11.97 18.52
N LEU A 829 7.27 -12.73 18.04
CA LEU A 829 8.20 -13.48 18.89
C LEU A 829 9.46 -12.68 19.32
N SER A 830 9.26 -11.50 19.91
CA SER A 830 10.36 -10.65 20.38
C SER A 830 11.21 -11.27 21.50
N SER A 831 10.70 -12.28 22.21
CA SER A 831 11.43 -13.03 23.23
C SER A 831 12.31 -14.17 22.68
N TRP A 832 12.32 -14.40 21.36
CA TRP A 832 13.13 -15.45 20.75
C TRP A 832 14.64 -15.19 20.95
N PRO A 833 15.45 -16.19 21.34
CA PRO A 833 16.89 -16.01 21.47
C PRO A 833 17.52 -15.52 20.17
N GLY A 834 18.18 -14.35 20.23
CA GLY A 834 18.79 -13.73 19.05
C GLY A 834 17.88 -12.77 18.27
N TYR A 835 16.62 -12.57 18.67
CA TYR A 835 15.74 -11.56 18.06
C TYR A 835 16.37 -10.16 18.09
N ALA A 836 16.98 -9.78 19.22
CA ALA A 836 17.69 -8.50 19.38
C ALA A 836 18.93 -8.35 18.48
N ILE A 837 19.42 -9.45 17.91
CA ILE A 837 20.55 -9.48 16.98
C ILE A 837 20.03 -9.46 15.53
N ASN A 838 18.94 -10.19 15.26
CA ASN A 838 18.36 -10.32 13.93
C ASN A 838 16.93 -10.89 14.00
N ASN A 839 15.94 -10.16 13.47
CA ASN A 839 14.55 -10.58 13.42
C ASN A 839 14.07 -11.02 12.02
N GLN A 840 14.95 -11.09 11.03
CA GLN A 840 14.61 -11.41 9.64
C GLN A 840 14.43 -12.92 9.40
N ILE A 841 13.52 -13.27 8.48
CA ILE A 841 13.11 -14.65 8.17
C ILE A 841 13.08 -14.92 6.66
N ASN A 842 13.17 -16.19 6.30
CA ASN A 842 13.05 -16.75 4.95
C ASN A 842 11.65 -17.36 4.77
N VAL A 843 10.70 -16.63 4.21
CA VAL A 843 9.41 -17.18 3.76
C VAL A 843 9.40 -17.28 2.23
N TYR A 844 9.11 -18.46 1.71
CA TYR A 844 9.14 -18.72 0.27
C TYR A 844 7.72 -18.64 -0.32
N ASN A 845 7.36 -17.55 -1.00
CA ASN A 845 6.05 -17.40 -1.63
C ASN A 845 6.20 -17.29 -3.16
N GLY A 846 5.39 -17.99 -3.94
CA GLY A 846 5.56 -18.03 -5.40
C GLY A 846 5.40 -16.67 -6.07
N ARG A 847 4.21 -16.07 -5.95
CA ARG A 847 3.77 -14.89 -6.73
C ARG A 847 3.03 -13.89 -5.85
N GLY A 848 3.17 -12.61 -6.15
CA GLY A 848 2.37 -11.54 -5.55
C GLY A 848 0.98 -11.50 -6.18
N ILE A 849 0.75 -10.52 -7.07
CA ILE A 849 -0.50 -10.32 -7.79
C ILE A 849 -0.35 -10.56 -9.29
N LEU A 850 -1.24 -11.39 -9.85
CA LEU A 850 -1.44 -11.61 -11.28
C LEU A 850 -2.75 -10.95 -11.74
N VAL A 851 -2.67 -10.11 -12.76
CA VAL A 851 -3.83 -9.46 -13.37
C VAL A 851 -3.91 -9.86 -14.84
N GLU A 852 -4.99 -10.54 -15.20
CA GLU A 852 -5.32 -10.92 -16.58
C GLU A 852 -6.60 -10.24 -17.08
N SER A 853 -7.24 -9.45 -16.21
CA SER A 853 -8.46 -8.72 -16.46
C SER A 853 -8.43 -7.94 -17.78
N LYS A 854 -9.54 -8.02 -18.53
CA LYS A 854 -9.82 -7.12 -19.65
C LYS A 854 -10.40 -5.76 -19.23
N GLY A 855 -10.31 -5.50 -17.94
CA GLY A 855 -10.57 -4.24 -17.27
C GLY A 855 -12.03 -3.88 -17.08
N PRO A 856 -12.28 -2.79 -16.34
CA PRO A 856 -11.26 -1.95 -15.70
C PRO A 856 -10.68 -2.53 -14.40
N VAL A 857 -9.41 -2.22 -14.11
CA VAL A 857 -8.78 -2.44 -12.80
C VAL A 857 -8.16 -1.15 -12.29
N TRP A 858 -8.44 -0.80 -11.03
CA TRP A 858 -7.81 0.32 -10.32
C TRP A 858 -7.05 -0.17 -9.10
N MET A 859 -5.82 0.28 -8.94
CA MET A 859 -4.96 -0.03 -7.80
C MET A 859 -4.48 1.28 -7.15
N TYR A 860 -5.11 1.66 -6.05
CA TYR A 860 -4.83 2.86 -5.26
C TYR A 860 -3.96 2.53 -4.05
N GLY A 861 -2.70 2.98 -4.07
CA GLY A 861 -1.77 2.77 -2.95
C GLY A 861 -1.60 1.30 -2.57
N THR A 862 -1.48 0.42 -3.57
CA THR A 862 -1.24 -1.01 -3.33
C THR A 862 0.26 -1.29 -3.22
N SER A 863 0.63 -2.28 -2.41
CA SER A 863 2.02 -2.75 -2.31
C SER A 863 2.06 -4.27 -2.44
N SER A 864 3.06 -4.81 -3.13
CA SER A 864 3.31 -6.25 -3.19
C SER A 864 4.80 -6.52 -3.04
N GLU A 865 5.17 -7.35 -2.07
CA GLU A 865 6.55 -7.45 -1.62
C GLU A 865 6.98 -8.90 -1.39
N HIS A 866 8.26 -9.14 -1.66
CA HIS A 866 9.03 -10.32 -1.27
C HIS A 866 8.53 -11.67 -1.81
N SER A 867 7.79 -11.68 -2.92
CA SER A 867 7.49 -12.93 -3.66
C SER A 867 8.69 -13.41 -4.48
N GLN A 868 8.74 -14.69 -4.83
CA GLN A 868 9.88 -15.31 -5.54
C GLN A 868 9.99 -14.85 -6.99
N LEU A 869 8.92 -14.95 -7.77
CA LEU A 869 8.97 -14.74 -9.22
C LEU A 869 8.68 -13.29 -9.61
N TYR A 870 7.59 -12.73 -9.09
CA TYR A 870 7.18 -11.35 -9.32
C TYR A 870 6.30 -10.83 -8.18
N ASN A 871 6.33 -9.52 -7.99
CA ASN A 871 5.41 -8.80 -7.12
C ASN A 871 4.14 -8.41 -7.88
N TYR A 872 4.27 -7.73 -9.03
CA TYR A 872 3.14 -7.47 -9.94
C TYR A 872 3.38 -8.09 -11.31
N GLN A 873 2.39 -8.83 -11.82
CA GLN A 873 2.34 -9.24 -13.21
C GLN A 873 1.01 -8.86 -13.85
N ILE A 874 1.09 -8.11 -14.95
CA ILE A 874 -0.03 -7.73 -15.81
C ILE A 874 0.14 -8.54 -17.09
N ALA A 875 -0.65 -9.61 -17.28
CA ALA A 875 -0.46 -10.55 -18.38
C ALA A 875 -1.74 -10.70 -19.18
N ASN A 876 -1.69 -10.55 -20.50
CA ASN A 876 -2.86 -10.63 -21.36
C ASN A 876 -4.01 -9.70 -20.89
N ALA A 877 -3.70 -8.52 -20.33
CA ALA A 877 -4.66 -7.65 -19.67
C ALA A 877 -4.87 -6.33 -20.43
N GLN A 878 -5.93 -5.59 -20.08
CA GLN A 878 -6.15 -4.24 -20.61
C GLN A 878 -6.95 -3.35 -19.64
N ASP A 879 -6.89 -2.04 -19.88
CA ASP A 879 -7.57 -0.99 -19.09
C ASP A 879 -7.17 -1.06 -17.60
N ILE A 880 -5.87 -0.90 -17.34
CA ILE A 880 -5.29 -1.01 -15.99
C ILE A 880 -4.79 0.35 -15.54
N TRP A 881 -5.22 0.80 -14.36
CA TRP A 881 -4.71 1.99 -13.71
C TRP A 881 -4.11 1.67 -12.34
N MET A 882 -2.91 2.17 -12.08
CA MET A 882 -2.13 1.92 -10.88
C MET A 882 -1.56 3.23 -10.33
N GLY A 883 -1.75 3.55 -9.06
CA GLY A 883 -1.24 4.81 -8.50
C GLY A 883 -1.29 4.93 -6.98
N SER A 884 -0.16 5.10 -6.29
CA SER A 884 1.14 4.52 -6.64
C SER A 884 1.16 3.03 -6.32
N ILE A 885 2.00 2.26 -7.00
CA ILE A 885 2.40 0.93 -6.53
C ILE A 885 3.75 0.98 -5.83
N GLN A 886 4.00 0.00 -4.97
CA GLN A 886 5.30 -0.20 -4.35
C GLN A 886 5.66 -1.69 -4.31
N THR A 887 6.95 -2.01 -4.41
CA THR A 887 7.47 -3.38 -4.30
C THR A 887 8.84 -3.46 -3.68
N GLU A 888 9.12 -4.62 -3.08
CA GLU A 888 10.47 -5.01 -2.68
C GLU A 888 10.81 -6.44 -3.13
N THR A 889 12.05 -6.63 -3.59
CA THR A 889 12.62 -7.94 -3.86
C THR A 889 12.83 -8.70 -2.54
N ALA A 890 12.62 -10.01 -2.53
CA ALA A 890 12.78 -10.80 -1.31
C ALA A 890 14.26 -10.84 -0.88
N TYR A 891 14.55 -10.51 0.39
CA TYR A 891 15.90 -10.16 0.84
C TYR A 891 16.94 -11.28 0.71
N MET A 892 16.48 -12.53 0.81
CA MET A 892 17.33 -13.71 0.67
C MET A 892 17.78 -13.95 -0.77
N GLN A 893 17.16 -13.29 -1.77
CA GLN A 893 17.47 -13.60 -3.16
C GLN A 893 18.91 -13.34 -3.55
N ALA A 894 19.37 -14.14 -4.51
CA ALA A 894 20.74 -14.60 -4.72
C ALA A 894 21.16 -15.81 -3.85
N ASN A 895 20.37 -16.16 -2.83
CA ASN A 895 20.58 -17.37 -2.02
C ASN A 895 19.30 -17.82 -1.25
N PRO A 896 18.38 -18.56 -1.88
CA PRO A 896 18.37 -18.96 -3.28
C PRO A 896 17.95 -17.81 -4.22
N ASN A 897 18.28 -17.91 -5.50
CA ASN A 897 17.68 -17.03 -6.52
C ASN A 897 16.18 -17.34 -6.75
N ALA A 898 15.51 -16.55 -7.59
CA ALA A 898 14.07 -16.64 -7.86
C ALA A 898 13.58 -18.03 -8.31
N LEU A 899 14.42 -18.84 -8.97
CA LEU A 899 14.05 -20.17 -9.49
C LEU A 899 14.24 -21.29 -8.46
N ASN A 900 15.02 -21.05 -7.41
CA ASN A 900 15.41 -22.07 -6.43
C ASN A 900 14.67 -21.93 -5.09
N GLY A 901 13.72 -21.01 -4.98
CA GLY A 901 12.86 -20.81 -3.81
C GLY A 901 11.70 -21.81 -3.66
N GLY A 902 11.71 -22.93 -4.38
CA GLY A 902 10.68 -23.99 -4.28
C GLY A 902 9.48 -23.84 -5.21
N PHE A 903 9.31 -22.69 -5.86
CA PHE A 903 8.21 -22.38 -6.77
C PHE A 903 8.73 -22.24 -8.21
N PRO A 904 8.85 -23.34 -8.98
CA PRO A 904 9.30 -23.24 -10.36
C PRO A 904 8.26 -22.46 -11.20
N PRO A 905 8.71 -21.82 -12.30
CA PRO A 905 7.82 -21.19 -13.27
C PRO A 905 6.77 -22.18 -13.79
N ASN A 906 5.53 -21.71 -13.91
CA ASN A 906 4.38 -22.45 -14.42
C ASN A 906 3.75 -21.65 -15.57
N GLU A 907 3.82 -22.20 -16.78
CA GLU A 907 3.31 -21.56 -18.01
C GLU A 907 1.81 -21.23 -17.93
N ALA A 908 1.02 -21.97 -17.14
CA ALA A 908 -0.40 -21.72 -16.96
C ALA A 908 -0.70 -20.35 -16.30
N TYR A 909 0.28 -19.74 -15.64
CA TYR A 909 0.19 -18.42 -15.00
C TYR A 909 1.10 -17.39 -15.67
N SER A 910 1.57 -17.69 -16.89
CA SER A 910 2.46 -16.83 -17.68
C SER A 910 3.74 -16.44 -16.92
N ASP A 911 4.29 -17.35 -16.11
CA ASP A 911 5.41 -17.01 -15.23
C ASP A 911 6.70 -16.66 -15.98
N PRO A 912 7.54 -15.79 -15.40
CA PRO A 912 8.89 -15.55 -15.90
C PRO A 912 9.76 -16.81 -15.69
N ASP A 913 10.38 -17.28 -16.76
CA ASP A 913 11.31 -18.42 -16.73
C ASP A 913 12.77 -18.01 -16.48
N PHE A 914 13.07 -16.71 -16.55
CA PHE A 914 14.41 -16.13 -16.47
C PHE A 914 15.41 -16.76 -17.45
N ALA A 915 14.94 -17.27 -18.60
CA ALA A 915 15.75 -18.05 -19.52
C ALA A 915 16.96 -17.29 -20.09
N THR A 916 16.87 -15.96 -20.19
CA THR A 916 17.96 -15.09 -20.67
C THR A 916 18.96 -14.71 -19.58
N CYS A 917 18.67 -14.99 -18.30
CA CYS A 917 19.53 -14.62 -17.18
C CYS A 917 20.70 -15.58 -17.00
N THR A 918 21.90 -15.02 -16.83
CA THR A 918 23.13 -15.79 -16.58
C THR A 918 23.64 -15.68 -15.14
N THR A 919 23.27 -14.61 -14.42
CA THR A 919 23.70 -14.30 -13.04
C THR A 919 22.55 -14.44 -12.04
N ASP A 920 22.87 -14.53 -10.75
CA ASP A 920 21.86 -14.54 -9.69
C ASP A 920 21.21 -13.17 -9.47
N SER A 921 21.95 -12.08 -9.71
CA SER A 921 21.39 -10.71 -9.70
C SER A 921 20.38 -10.46 -10.83
N CYS A 922 20.45 -11.22 -11.93
CA CYS A 922 19.43 -11.25 -12.98
C CYS A 922 18.21 -12.11 -12.60
N ARG A 923 18.43 -13.25 -11.92
CA ARG A 923 17.37 -14.16 -11.46
C ARG A 923 16.74 -13.70 -10.15
N LYS A 924 16.16 -12.50 -10.16
CA LYS A 924 15.47 -11.89 -9.01
C LYS A 924 14.04 -11.51 -9.34
N THR A 925 13.22 -11.38 -8.30
CA THR A 925 11.81 -11.00 -8.38
C THR A 925 11.61 -9.80 -9.29
N TRP A 926 10.71 -9.91 -10.27
CA TRP A 926 10.27 -8.72 -11.00
C TRP A 926 9.42 -7.82 -10.10
N GLY A 927 9.75 -6.53 -10.04
CA GLY A 927 8.88 -5.55 -9.38
C GLY A 927 7.55 -5.44 -10.15
N LEU A 928 7.66 -5.14 -11.44
CA LEU A 928 6.53 -5.10 -12.36
C LEU A 928 6.87 -5.82 -13.67
N ARG A 929 6.02 -6.75 -14.07
CA ARG A 929 6.07 -7.38 -15.39
C ARG A 929 4.78 -7.12 -16.16
N VAL A 930 4.89 -6.63 -17.39
CA VAL A 930 3.77 -6.37 -18.31
C VAL A 930 3.98 -7.24 -19.56
N LEU A 931 3.08 -8.19 -19.79
CA LEU A 931 3.18 -9.20 -20.84
C LEU A 931 1.91 -9.19 -21.70
N ASP A 932 2.04 -9.11 -23.02
CA ASP A 932 0.92 -9.20 -23.97
C ASP A 932 -0.30 -8.33 -23.59
N SER A 933 -0.05 -7.13 -23.07
CA SER A 933 -1.08 -6.27 -22.48
C SER A 933 -1.14 -4.91 -23.16
N ASN A 934 -2.26 -4.20 -23.00
CA ASN A 934 -2.46 -2.87 -23.58
C ASN A 934 -3.24 -1.91 -22.67
N ASP A 935 -3.12 -0.60 -22.87
CA ASP A 935 -3.78 0.43 -22.05
C ASP A 935 -3.45 0.28 -20.54
N VAL A 936 -2.15 0.21 -20.23
CA VAL A 936 -1.63 0.05 -18.85
C VAL A 936 -0.99 1.37 -18.40
N TYR A 937 -1.57 1.98 -17.37
CA TYR A 937 -1.15 3.29 -16.86
C TYR A 937 -0.72 3.21 -15.40
N MET A 938 0.57 3.44 -15.13
CA MET A 938 1.13 3.54 -13.80
C MET A 938 1.49 4.98 -13.48
N TYR A 939 0.91 5.52 -12.40
CA TYR A 939 1.18 6.85 -11.86
C TYR A 939 1.84 6.75 -10.49
N GLY A 940 3.16 6.65 -10.52
CA GLY A 940 4.01 6.42 -9.38
C GLY A 940 4.27 4.92 -9.18
N GLY A 941 5.53 4.52 -9.25
CA GLY A 941 5.97 3.18 -8.90
C GLY A 941 7.26 3.23 -8.10
N GLY A 942 7.25 2.72 -6.87
CA GLY A 942 8.42 2.62 -6.01
C GLY A 942 8.92 1.17 -5.94
N LEU A 943 9.93 0.79 -6.72
CA LEU A 943 10.31 -0.62 -6.90
C LEU A 943 11.75 -0.87 -6.42
N TYR A 944 11.93 -1.57 -5.30
CA TYR A 944 13.18 -1.57 -4.56
C TYR A 944 13.84 -2.95 -4.50
N SER A 945 15.16 -2.98 -4.65
CA SER A 945 15.99 -4.15 -4.36
C SER A 945 17.10 -3.76 -3.40
N PHE A 946 16.94 -4.08 -2.12
CA PHE A 946 17.86 -3.63 -1.07
C PHE A 946 19.05 -4.56 -0.79
N PHE A 947 18.97 -5.81 -1.23
CA PHE A 947 19.86 -6.85 -0.76
C PHE A 947 20.33 -7.81 -1.86
N GLU A 948 21.50 -8.40 -1.65
CA GLU A 948 21.89 -9.71 -2.19
C GLU A 948 22.19 -10.65 -1.02
N ASN A 949 21.38 -11.70 -0.83
CA ASN A 949 21.52 -12.62 0.31
C ASN A 949 21.70 -11.86 1.66
N TYR A 950 20.78 -10.93 1.96
CA TYR A 950 20.82 -10.05 3.14
C TYR A 950 22.01 -9.09 3.26
N ASN A 951 22.96 -9.10 2.33
CA ASN A 951 24.04 -8.13 2.27
C ASN A 951 23.62 -6.87 1.48
N GLN A 952 24.09 -5.69 1.90
CA GLN A 952 23.73 -4.40 1.31
C GLN A 952 24.87 -3.68 0.58
N VAL A 953 26.06 -4.29 0.43
CA VAL A 953 27.20 -3.71 -0.30
C VAL A 953 26.81 -3.35 -1.74
N CYS A 954 25.88 -4.09 -2.34
CA CYS A 954 25.34 -3.80 -3.67
C CYS A 954 24.64 -2.43 -3.80
N LEU A 955 24.26 -1.79 -2.68
CA LEU A 955 23.66 -0.45 -2.70
C LEU A 955 24.69 0.61 -3.09
N ASP A 956 25.97 0.42 -2.75
CA ASP A 956 27.05 1.37 -3.06
C ASP A 956 27.25 1.55 -4.58
N THR A 957 26.87 0.53 -5.35
CA THR A 957 26.98 0.48 -6.81
C THR A 957 25.63 0.48 -7.51
N GLU A 958 24.53 0.63 -6.77
CA GLU A 958 23.15 0.60 -7.29
C GLU A 958 22.85 -0.65 -8.14
N SER A 959 23.37 -1.81 -7.72
CA SER A 959 23.39 -3.03 -8.54
C SER A 959 22.98 -4.28 -7.78
N CYS A 960 22.08 -4.16 -6.80
CA CYS A 960 21.53 -5.31 -6.08
C CYS A 960 20.70 -6.22 -6.98
N GLN A 961 20.17 -5.71 -8.09
CA GLN A 961 19.41 -6.49 -9.06
C GLN A 961 19.69 -5.99 -10.48
N GLU A 962 19.71 -6.88 -11.46
CA GLU A 962 19.99 -6.46 -12.84
C GLU A 962 18.80 -5.73 -13.48
N ASN A 963 17.58 -6.23 -13.31
CA ASN A 963 16.40 -5.73 -14.00
C ASN A 963 15.19 -5.61 -13.05
N MET A 964 14.41 -4.52 -13.11
CA MET A 964 13.29 -4.28 -12.19
C MET A 964 11.91 -4.30 -12.85
N VAL A 965 11.75 -3.63 -14.01
CA VAL A 965 10.51 -3.61 -14.79
C VAL A 965 10.74 -4.32 -16.11
N ASP A 966 9.86 -5.24 -16.45
CA ASP A 966 9.89 -6.00 -17.70
C ASP A 966 8.61 -5.75 -18.52
N ILE A 967 8.76 -5.29 -19.76
CA ILE A 967 7.67 -5.09 -20.71
C ILE A 967 7.91 -6.01 -21.91
N GLN A 968 7.00 -6.94 -22.16
CA GLN A 968 7.09 -7.89 -23.25
C GLN A 968 5.82 -7.85 -24.10
N CYS A 969 5.99 -7.72 -25.42
CA CYS A 969 4.92 -7.85 -26.40
C CYS A 969 3.67 -6.97 -26.09
N SER A 970 3.88 -5.83 -25.44
CA SER A 970 2.82 -4.97 -24.91
C SER A 970 2.86 -3.59 -25.55
N ASP A 971 1.70 -2.99 -25.75
CA ASP A 971 1.51 -1.69 -26.43
C ASP A 971 0.78 -0.71 -25.49
N ASP A 972 0.90 0.59 -25.69
CA ASP A 972 0.25 1.64 -24.87
C ASP A 972 0.50 1.48 -23.35
N VAL A 973 1.77 1.26 -22.97
CA VAL A 973 2.21 1.20 -21.57
C VAL A 973 2.84 2.52 -21.17
N TRP A 974 2.29 3.15 -20.14
CA TRP A 974 2.72 4.44 -19.64
C TRP A 974 3.14 4.36 -18.17
N LEU A 975 4.42 4.61 -17.91
CA LEU A 975 4.97 4.60 -16.56
C LEU A 975 5.38 6.03 -16.18
N PHE A 976 4.55 6.69 -15.40
CA PHE A 976 4.83 8.03 -14.85
C PHE A 976 5.44 7.92 -13.46
N GLY A 977 6.48 8.70 -13.18
CA GLY A 977 7.13 8.74 -11.86
C GLY A 977 7.60 7.38 -11.37
N LEU A 978 8.29 6.62 -12.22
CA LEU A 978 8.90 5.34 -11.85
C LEU A 978 10.20 5.61 -11.08
N SER A 979 10.23 5.22 -9.81
CA SER A 979 11.41 5.23 -8.96
C SER A 979 11.85 3.80 -8.66
N THR A 980 13.08 3.43 -9.02
CA THR A 980 13.68 2.14 -8.65
C THR A 980 14.79 2.33 -7.63
N LYS A 981 15.12 1.32 -6.84
CA LYS A 981 16.33 1.33 -5.99
C LYS A 981 17.25 0.16 -6.31
N ALA A 982 18.51 0.48 -6.57
CA ALA A 982 19.62 -0.45 -6.80
C ALA A 982 19.32 -1.55 -7.82
N SER A 983 18.62 -1.17 -8.90
CA SER A 983 18.52 -1.97 -10.10
C SER A 983 19.30 -1.32 -11.23
N VAL A 984 20.14 -2.11 -11.91
CA VAL A 984 20.95 -1.63 -13.04
C VAL A 984 20.05 -1.11 -14.16
N ASN A 985 19.04 -1.90 -14.53
CA ASN A 985 18.06 -1.57 -15.56
C ASN A 985 16.70 -1.29 -14.91
N MET A 986 16.28 -0.03 -14.95
CA MET A 986 14.96 0.37 -14.45
C MET A 986 13.85 -0.26 -15.28
N VAL A 987 14.00 -0.25 -16.61
CA VAL A 987 13.02 -0.79 -17.56
C VAL A 987 13.72 -1.58 -18.66
N THR A 988 13.28 -2.82 -18.86
CA THR A 988 13.60 -3.66 -20.02
C THR A 988 12.38 -3.84 -20.89
N VAL A 989 12.56 -3.77 -22.22
CA VAL A 989 11.51 -4.04 -23.20
C VAL A 989 11.98 -5.17 -24.10
N ASN A 990 11.19 -6.24 -24.23
CA ASN A 990 11.51 -7.43 -25.03
C ASN A 990 12.95 -7.95 -24.77
N GLY A 991 13.34 -7.99 -23.49
CA GLY A 991 14.67 -8.44 -23.04
C GLY A 991 15.83 -7.46 -23.29
N GLN A 992 15.57 -6.22 -23.73
CA GLN A 992 16.60 -5.19 -23.91
C GLN A 992 16.40 -4.04 -22.92
N SER A 993 17.48 -3.58 -22.28
CA SER A 993 17.43 -2.39 -21.42
C SER A 993 17.08 -1.13 -22.23
N GLN A 994 16.10 -0.37 -21.74
CA GLN A 994 15.65 0.89 -22.35
C GLN A 994 15.75 2.09 -21.40
N ALA A 995 15.87 1.86 -20.09
CA ALA A 995 16.16 2.89 -19.10
C ALA A 995 17.13 2.36 -18.03
N ILE A 996 18.32 2.96 -17.94
CA ILE A 996 19.39 2.55 -17.04
C ILE A 996 19.33 3.40 -15.76
N GLY A 997 19.52 2.76 -14.59
CA GLY A 997 19.43 3.40 -13.28
C GLY A 997 20.38 4.60 -13.16
N LEU A 998 21.69 4.39 -13.39
CA LEU A 998 22.74 5.39 -13.21
C LEU A 998 22.58 6.66 -14.07
N GLU A 999 21.71 6.63 -15.09
CA GLU A 999 21.39 7.84 -15.87
C GLU A 999 20.35 8.74 -15.17
N ASN A 1000 19.70 8.22 -14.14
CA ASN A 1000 18.48 8.75 -13.54
C ASN A 1000 18.59 8.95 -12.03
N ASP A 1001 19.80 9.10 -11.49
CA ASP A 1001 20.07 9.31 -10.06
C ASP A 1001 19.17 10.40 -9.45
N ASN A 1002 18.51 10.01 -8.36
CA ASN A 1002 17.66 10.83 -7.51
C ASN A 1002 18.19 10.81 -6.06
N VAL A 1003 17.44 11.35 -5.10
CA VAL A 1003 17.84 11.55 -3.70
C VAL A 1003 18.37 10.28 -3.03
N PHE A 1004 17.78 9.14 -3.38
CA PHE A 1004 18.16 7.83 -2.88
C PHE A 1004 17.86 6.75 -3.92
N CYS A 1005 16.72 6.84 -4.59
CA CYS A 1005 16.34 6.03 -5.75
C CYS A 1005 16.94 6.57 -7.06
N GLN A 1006 16.66 5.88 -8.16
CA GLN A 1006 16.73 6.41 -9.53
C GLN A 1006 15.31 6.68 -10.02
N THR A 1007 15.06 7.77 -10.75
CA THR A 1007 13.70 8.16 -11.14
C THR A 1007 13.55 8.57 -12.60
N VAL A 1008 12.53 8.01 -13.25
CA VAL A 1008 12.03 8.39 -14.57
C VAL A 1008 10.69 9.08 -14.41
N ALA A 1009 10.56 10.31 -14.94
CA ALA A 1009 9.31 11.06 -14.91
C ALA A 1009 8.25 10.47 -15.84
N LEU A 1010 8.66 9.98 -17.01
CA LEU A 1010 7.81 9.23 -17.95
C LEU A 1010 8.64 8.23 -18.75
N PHE A 1011 8.19 6.98 -18.79
CA PHE A 1011 8.55 6.00 -19.79
C PHE A 1011 7.32 5.62 -20.62
N GLN A 1012 7.46 5.63 -21.95
CA GLN A 1012 6.37 5.32 -22.88
C GLN A 1012 6.74 4.16 -23.82
N GLU A 1013 6.00 3.07 -23.72
CA GLU A 1013 5.88 2.05 -24.77
C GLU A 1013 4.61 2.35 -25.59
N PRO A 1014 4.73 2.70 -26.88
CA PRO A 1014 3.66 3.27 -27.69
C PRO A 1014 2.56 2.28 -28.08
#